data_AF-A0A9E3DCF7-F1
#
_entry.id   AF-A0A9E3DCF7-F1
#
_cell.length_a   1.000
_cell.length_b   1.000
_cell.length_c   1.000
_cell.angle_alpha   90.00
_cell.angle_beta   90.00
_cell.angle_gamma   90.00
#
_symmetry.space_group_name_H-M   'P 1'
#
loop_
_entity.id
_entity.type
_entity.pdbx_description
1 polymer ?
#
loop_
_entity_poly.entity_id
_entity_poly.type
_entity_poly.pdbx_seq_one_letter_code
_entity_poly.pdbx_strand_id
1 'polypeptide(L)'
;MLDRETLGRALPWGEFSGNGRTDSHKPDEPPFRSELFTVEQLERYAVTLAESHKLEVSHAPEKLIPRLLDNERVLVQTYDLLTEAVAADRRIAPASEWLLDNFYLIEEQIRTARLHLPRSYGRQLPRLAGEPHAGQPRVYAIALELISHVDGRLDAVSLNSFIASYQTVQPLNLGELWAVPIVLRLALIENLRRIAARIHQLRKDRDSAIAWAERMIGAVEKSPTNLILVMADMARADPPLSGAFLAELTRHLQGQSPYYGLATTWLEQRLAEQGLKIEDLVRADARAQAANQVSIGNSINSLRFLSSTDWRDFVENHSVVEKTLRDDPAGVYAQMDFATRDRYRHGIEEIAKRSDLSEPEVARLAVQLAQRQADHDPNNRRGHIGYFLIDEGRPELERLAKSRQPFGVALRRIAGKSPLFLYLAGIFGFAAAVLAVFIAFSARRADANSIFWLSIPAAMCAVQMGLSIINWISTMIVQPRPLPRLDFRKGIPDRDRTVVVIPTMLTSPAGVEDLLAGLELRYLANRDPNLHFALLTDFKDAPSETMPEDADMVQLAVEGVERLNEEYKSKEGPSEADIFYLFHRPRLWNPAEGVWMGYERKRGKLAEFNAALRGKSRGFSHIVGDVGALQDVQYAITLDTDTQLPRDAAREMVGTLAHPLNRAVYDPKRKRIVEGYGILQPRVGISLPSAGRSWFVKLFAGDIGVDPYTRVVSDVYQDLFCEGS
;
A
#
# COMPACT_ATOMS: atom_id res chain seq x y z
N MET A 1 3.56 28.97 -33.45
CA MET A 1 2.14 29.37 -33.50
C MET A 1 1.34 28.09 -33.63
N LEU A 2 1.00 27.48 -32.49
CA LEU A 2 0.16 26.28 -32.44
C LEU A 2 -1.29 26.71 -32.27
N ASP A 3 -2.16 26.00 -32.96
CA ASP A 3 -3.54 26.38 -33.26
C ASP A 3 -4.40 26.49 -31.98
N ARG A 4 -5.13 27.59 -31.83
CA ARG A 4 -6.05 27.84 -30.71
C ARG A 4 -7.19 26.81 -30.66
N GLU A 5 -7.41 26.02 -31.71
CA GLU A 5 -8.43 24.98 -31.77
C GLU A 5 -8.12 23.72 -30.93
N THR A 6 -6.85 23.38 -30.66
CA THR A 6 -6.51 22.21 -29.81
C THR A 6 -6.77 22.49 -28.33
N LEU A 7 -6.51 23.72 -27.88
CA LEU A 7 -6.79 24.18 -26.51
C LEU A 7 -8.29 24.47 -26.24
N GLY A 8 -9.10 24.67 -27.29
CA GLY A 8 -10.53 24.97 -27.18
C GLY A 8 -11.43 23.78 -26.84
N ARG A 9 -10.89 22.56 -26.72
CA ARG A 9 -11.66 21.32 -26.48
C ARG A 9 -11.73 20.88 -25.01
N ALA A 10 -10.98 21.52 -24.12
CA ALA A 10 -11.10 21.32 -22.68
C ALA A 10 -12.16 22.29 -22.14
N LEU A 11 -13.34 21.76 -21.82
CA LEU A 11 -14.48 22.53 -21.29
C LEU A 11 -14.18 23.10 -19.89
N PRO A 12 -14.77 24.26 -19.54
CA PRO A 12 -14.54 24.89 -18.25
C PRO A 12 -15.03 24.01 -17.10
N TRP A 13 -14.13 23.75 -16.15
CA TRP A 13 -14.36 22.96 -14.93
C TRP A 13 -15.39 23.55 -13.95
N GLY A 14 -15.99 24.69 -14.29
CA GLY A 14 -16.84 25.52 -13.43
C GLY A 14 -18.31 25.10 -13.31
N GLU A 15 -18.88 24.34 -14.24
CA GLU A 15 -20.34 24.13 -14.31
C GLU A 15 -20.90 22.90 -13.58
N PHE A 16 -20.10 22.16 -12.80
CA PHE A 16 -20.60 21.02 -12.04
C PHE A 16 -21.21 21.48 -10.70
N SER A 17 -22.46 21.96 -10.73
CA SER A 17 -23.22 22.28 -9.52
C SER A 17 -23.90 21.01 -8.97
N GLY A 18 -23.72 20.75 -7.67
CA GLY A 18 -24.25 19.58 -6.96
C GLY A 18 -25.76 19.60 -6.68
N ASN A 19 -26.56 20.28 -7.50
CA ASN A 19 -28.01 20.23 -7.40
C ASN A 19 -28.56 19.13 -8.30
N GLY A 20 -29.27 18.17 -7.71
CA GLY A 20 -29.88 16.99 -8.35
C GLY A 20 -31.03 17.28 -9.33
N ARG A 21 -30.86 18.26 -10.21
CA ARG A 21 -31.71 18.50 -11.39
C ARG A 21 -30.80 18.65 -12.61
N THR A 22 -30.43 17.53 -13.19
CA THR A 22 -29.76 17.47 -14.49
C THR A 22 -30.83 17.27 -15.56
N ASP A 23 -31.32 18.38 -16.11
CA ASP A 23 -31.97 18.37 -17.42
C ASP A 23 -30.91 18.10 -18.50
N SER A 24 -31.20 17.15 -19.38
CA SER A 24 -30.51 16.80 -20.64
C SER A 24 -29.03 16.39 -20.56
N HIS A 25 -28.72 15.18 -21.02
CA HIS A 25 -27.39 14.81 -21.52
C HIS A 25 -26.88 15.92 -22.45
N LYS A 26 -25.78 16.61 -22.12
CA LYS A 26 -25.03 17.40 -23.14
C LYS A 26 -24.49 16.39 -24.17
N PRO A 27 -24.98 16.36 -25.43
CA PRO A 27 -24.64 15.31 -26.40
C PRO A 27 -23.21 15.43 -26.98
N ASP A 28 -22.49 16.52 -26.69
CA ASP A 28 -21.31 16.94 -27.47
C ASP A 28 -19.99 16.91 -26.70
N GLU A 29 -19.76 15.93 -25.83
CA GLU A 29 -18.40 15.69 -25.32
C GLU A 29 -17.67 14.67 -26.22
N PRO A 30 -16.76 15.10 -27.11
CA PRO A 30 -16.01 14.16 -27.93
C PRO A 30 -15.09 13.30 -27.04
N PRO A 31 -14.81 12.05 -27.45
CA PRO A 31 -13.74 11.24 -26.86
C PRO A 31 -12.42 12.00 -26.86
N PHE A 32 -11.54 11.68 -25.90
CA PHE A 32 -10.21 12.29 -25.84
C PHE A 32 -9.35 11.80 -27.00
N ARG A 33 -9.35 12.58 -28.09
CA ARG A 33 -8.61 12.31 -29.31
C ARG A 33 -8.02 13.60 -29.86
N SER A 34 -6.71 13.68 -29.77
CA SER A 34 -5.89 14.72 -30.37
C SER A 34 -4.99 14.10 -31.45
N GLU A 35 -4.13 14.92 -32.07
CA GLU A 35 -3.08 14.43 -32.96
C GLU A 35 -2.20 13.41 -32.22
N LEU A 36 -1.97 12.25 -32.84
CA LEU A 36 -1.17 11.19 -32.24
C LEU A 36 0.30 11.58 -32.26
N PHE A 37 0.93 11.56 -31.09
CA PHE A 37 2.34 11.92 -30.94
C PHE A 37 3.23 10.68 -30.79
N THR A 38 4.39 10.74 -31.44
CA THR A 38 5.52 9.86 -31.14
C THR A 38 6.13 10.21 -29.77
N VAL A 39 6.96 9.33 -29.21
CA VAL A 39 7.61 9.56 -27.91
C VAL A 39 8.39 10.88 -27.89
N GLU A 40 9.15 11.19 -28.95
CA GLU A 40 9.90 12.46 -29.04
C GLU A 40 8.99 13.69 -29.10
N GLN A 41 7.83 13.58 -29.73
CA GLN A 41 6.83 14.66 -29.77
C GLN A 41 6.16 14.83 -28.41
N LEU A 42 5.85 13.72 -27.72
CA LEU A 42 5.32 13.71 -26.37
C LEU A 42 6.28 14.37 -25.38
N GLU A 43 7.59 14.12 -25.47
CA GLU A 43 8.60 14.75 -24.61
C GLU A 43 8.63 16.27 -24.79
N ARG A 44 8.67 16.76 -26.04
CA ARG A 44 8.63 18.20 -26.34
C ARG A 44 7.33 18.83 -25.86
N TYR A 45 6.21 18.15 -26.07
CA TYR A 45 4.91 18.62 -25.63
C TYR A 45 4.82 18.69 -24.09
N ALA A 46 5.36 17.71 -23.38
CA ALA A 46 5.40 17.69 -21.92
C ALA A 46 6.14 18.91 -21.35
N VAL A 47 7.24 19.33 -21.98
CA VAL A 47 7.98 20.55 -21.61
C VAL A 47 7.12 21.80 -21.82
N THR A 48 6.52 21.95 -23.00
CA THR A 48 5.63 23.09 -23.30
C THR A 48 4.42 23.13 -22.36
N LEU A 49 3.84 21.97 -22.04
CA LEU A 49 2.72 21.86 -21.11
C LEU A 49 3.15 22.32 -19.71
N ALA A 50 4.33 21.89 -19.23
CA ALA A 50 4.85 22.28 -17.93
C ALA A 50 5.13 23.79 -17.82
N GLU A 51 5.59 24.44 -18.90
CA GLU A 51 5.76 25.90 -18.95
C GLU A 51 4.43 26.66 -18.86
N SER A 52 3.36 26.09 -19.44
CA SER A 52 2.03 26.70 -19.42
C SER A 52 1.32 26.58 -18.06
N HIS A 53 1.64 25.54 -17.29
CA HIS A 53 0.99 25.23 -16.03
C HIS A 53 1.40 26.19 -14.92
N LYS A 54 0.42 26.94 -14.40
CA LYS A 54 0.57 27.83 -13.24
C LYS A 54 -0.26 27.30 -12.08
N LEU A 55 0.37 27.13 -10.92
CA LEU A 55 -0.30 26.60 -9.74
C LEU A 55 -1.10 27.68 -9.01
N GLU A 56 -2.28 27.30 -8.52
CA GLU A 56 -3.13 28.11 -7.64
C GLU A 56 -2.87 27.77 -6.17
N VAL A 57 -2.90 28.78 -5.29
CA VAL A 57 -2.69 28.61 -3.84
C VAL A 57 -4.01 28.29 -3.09
N SER A 58 -5.13 28.15 -3.82
CA SER A 58 -6.47 28.00 -3.21
C SER A 58 -6.87 26.55 -2.93
N HIS A 59 -7.59 26.35 -1.82
CA HIS A 59 -8.16 25.05 -1.45
C HIS A 59 -9.57 24.93 -2.04
N ALA A 60 -9.67 24.42 -3.27
CA ALA A 60 -10.95 24.17 -3.94
C ALA A 60 -11.54 22.79 -3.54
N PRO A 61 -12.88 22.61 -3.61
CA PRO A 61 -13.51 21.31 -3.35
C PRO A 61 -13.00 20.22 -4.30
N GLU A 62 -12.97 18.99 -3.80
CA GLU A 62 -12.62 17.80 -4.57
C GLU A 62 -13.76 17.48 -5.55
N LYS A 63 -13.48 17.47 -6.86
CA LYS A 63 -14.47 17.33 -7.96
C LYS A 63 -14.32 16.04 -8.77
N LEU A 64 -13.22 15.29 -8.59
CA LEU A 64 -12.95 14.06 -9.32
C LEU A 64 -13.89 12.93 -8.90
N ILE A 65 -14.20 12.79 -7.60
CA ILE A 65 -15.12 11.74 -7.12
C ILE A 65 -16.56 11.97 -7.61
N PRO A 66 -17.15 13.19 -7.49
CA PRO A 66 -18.44 13.47 -8.12
C PRO A 66 -18.46 13.17 -9.62
N ARG A 67 -17.39 13.51 -10.35
CA ARG A 67 -17.29 13.21 -11.79
C ARG A 67 -17.20 11.71 -12.06
N LEU A 68 -16.46 10.96 -11.25
CA LEU A 68 -16.38 9.50 -11.36
C LEU A 68 -17.76 8.82 -11.15
N LEU A 69 -18.59 9.34 -10.23
CA LEU A 69 -19.95 8.86 -10.01
C LEU A 69 -20.86 9.12 -11.22
N ASP A 70 -20.74 10.31 -11.82
CA ASP A 70 -21.44 10.63 -13.08
C ASP A 70 -20.97 9.71 -14.22
N ASN A 71 -19.67 9.44 -14.29
CA ASN A 71 -19.09 8.54 -15.29
C ASN A 71 -19.63 7.11 -15.17
N GLU A 72 -19.65 6.56 -13.95
CA GLU A 72 -20.22 5.25 -13.66
C GLU A 72 -21.69 5.17 -14.10
N ARG A 73 -22.50 6.20 -13.79
CA ARG A 73 -23.92 6.22 -14.13
C ARG A 73 -24.15 6.08 -15.64
N VAL A 74 -23.42 6.84 -16.47
CA VAL A 74 -23.54 6.78 -17.93
C VAL A 74 -23.08 5.44 -18.49
N LEU A 75 -21.99 4.88 -17.93
CA LEU A 75 -21.47 3.58 -18.31
C LEU A 75 -22.48 2.46 -18.03
N VAL A 76 -23.09 2.44 -16.83
CA VAL A 76 -24.13 1.49 -16.44
C VAL A 76 -25.37 1.63 -17.34
N GLN A 77 -25.85 2.85 -17.57
CA GLN A 77 -26.99 3.08 -18.47
C GLN A 77 -26.75 2.57 -19.89
N THR A 78 -25.51 2.73 -20.38
CA THR A 78 -25.13 2.23 -21.72
C THR A 78 -25.06 0.71 -21.72
N TYR A 79 -24.51 0.11 -20.66
CA TYR A 79 -24.44 -1.35 -20.51
C TYR A 79 -25.83 -2.00 -20.48
N ASP A 80 -26.76 -1.44 -19.71
CA ASP A 80 -28.15 -1.92 -19.62
C ASP A 80 -28.83 -1.85 -20.99
N LEU A 81 -28.72 -0.72 -21.70
CA LEU A 81 -29.28 -0.55 -23.04
C LEU A 81 -28.70 -1.57 -24.05
N LEU A 82 -27.39 -1.81 -24.00
CA LEU A 82 -26.74 -2.77 -24.89
C LEU A 82 -27.14 -4.22 -24.56
N THR A 83 -27.30 -4.54 -23.29
CA THR A 83 -27.74 -5.87 -22.83
C THR A 83 -29.17 -6.15 -23.29
N GLU A 84 -30.08 -5.18 -23.19
CA GLU A 84 -31.44 -5.28 -23.73
C GLU A 84 -31.43 -5.49 -25.26
N ALA A 85 -30.56 -4.78 -25.98
CA ALA A 85 -30.45 -4.94 -27.43
C ALA A 85 -29.98 -6.35 -27.83
N VAL A 86 -29.01 -6.92 -27.12
CA VAL A 86 -28.52 -8.29 -27.35
C VAL A 86 -29.61 -9.31 -27.01
N ALA A 87 -30.34 -9.12 -25.90
CA ALA A 87 -31.46 -9.99 -25.52
C ALA A 87 -32.60 -10.00 -26.55
N ALA A 88 -32.78 -8.90 -27.28
CA ALA A 88 -33.74 -8.77 -28.38
C ALA A 88 -33.17 -9.22 -29.75
N ASP A 89 -32.03 -9.92 -29.79
CA ASP A 89 -31.33 -10.38 -31.00
C ASP A 89 -31.01 -9.26 -32.00
N ARG A 90 -30.81 -8.03 -31.51
CA ARG A 90 -30.46 -6.89 -32.34
C ARG A 90 -28.96 -6.81 -32.51
N ARG A 91 -28.51 -6.53 -33.73
CA ARG A 91 -27.07 -6.31 -34.02
C ARG A 91 -26.51 -5.17 -33.17
N ILE A 92 -25.34 -5.40 -32.60
CA ILE A 92 -24.57 -4.40 -31.86
C ILE A 92 -23.31 -4.02 -32.65
N ALA A 93 -22.77 -2.83 -32.39
CA ALA A 93 -21.54 -2.41 -33.03
C ALA A 93 -20.33 -3.10 -32.36
N PRO A 94 -19.20 -3.31 -33.08
CA PRO A 94 -18.00 -3.92 -32.47
C PRO A 94 -17.47 -3.16 -31.23
N ALA A 95 -17.61 -1.83 -31.20
CA ALA A 95 -17.27 -1.02 -30.04
C ALA A 95 -18.18 -1.30 -28.81
N SER A 96 -19.44 -1.68 -29.07
CA SER A 96 -20.40 -2.08 -28.04
C SER A 96 -20.09 -3.46 -27.46
N GLU A 97 -19.67 -4.41 -28.30
CA GLU A 97 -19.20 -5.74 -27.86
C GLU A 97 -18.04 -5.61 -26.89
N TRP A 98 -17.02 -4.83 -27.26
CA TRP A 98 -15.87 -4.56 -26.39
C TRP A 98 -16.27 -3.99 -25.03
N LEU A 99 -17.26 -3.09 -24.99
CA LEU A 99 -17.74 -2.51 -23.74
C LEU A 99 -18.46 -3.54 -22.87
N LEU A 100 -19.31 -4.39 -23.45
CA LEU A 100 -20.02 -5.47 -22.74
C LEU A 100 -19.05 -6.52 -22.19
N ASP A 101 -18.16 -7.03 -23.04
CA ASP A 101 -17.22 -8.11 -22.69
C ASP A 101 -16.26 -7.73 -21.55
N ASN A 102 -15.98 -6.43 -21.41
CA ASN A 102 -15.01 -5.91 -20.44
C ASN A 102 -15.65 -5.07 -19.35
N PHE A 103 -16.98 -5.06 -19.21
CA PHE A 103 -17.66 -4.20 -18.24
C PHE A 103 -17.25 -4.50 -16.79
N TYR A 104 -17.04 -5.77 -16.44
CA TYR A 104 -16.57 -6.19 -15.11
C TYR A 104 -15.24 -5.52 -14.73
N LEU A 105 -14.32 -5.37 -15.69
CA LEU A 105 -13.03 -4.72 -15.48
C LEU A 105 -13.25 -3.23 -15.22
N ILE A 106 -14.15 -2.58 -15.96
CA ILE A 106 -14.46 -1.16 -15.77
C ILE A 106 -15.01 -0.93 -14.36
N GLU A 107 -15.96 -1.77 -13.90
CA GLU A 107 -16.50 -1.70 -12.55
C GLU A 107 -15.42 -1.89 -11.47
N GLU A 108 -14.53 -2.87 -11.65
CA GLU A 108 -13.39 -3.09 -10.76
C GLU A 108 -12.51 -1.83 -10.68
N GLN A 109 -12.16 -1.23 -11.82
CA GLN A 109 -11.33 -0.03 -11.85
C GLN A 109 -12.02 1.19 -11.22
N ILE A 110 -13.33 1.34 -11.36
CA ILE A 110 -14.11 2.38 -10.67
C ILE A 110 -14.04 2.19 -9.15
N ARG A 111 -14.22 0.95 -8.66
CA ARG A 111 -14.11 0.64 -7.22
C ARG A 111 -12.71 0.92 -6.68
N THR A 112 -11.67 0.50 -7.40
CA THR A 112 -10.28 0.75 -7.02
C THR A 112 -9.94 2.24 -7.02
N ALA A 113 -10.40 3.01 -8.01
CA ALA A 113 -10.21 4.46 -8.04
C ALA A 113 -10.87 5.16 -6.83
N ARG A 114 -12.07 4.72 -6.42
CA ARG A 114 -12.75 5.23 -5.21
C ARG A 114 -12.00 4.92 -3.92
N LEU A 115 -11.49 3.69 -3.80
CA LEU A 115 -10.76 3.25 -2.63
C LEU A 115 -9.47 4.05 -2.44
N HIS A 116 -8.73 4.27 -3.53
CA HIS A 116 -7.41 4.91 -3.49
C HIS A 116 -7.45 6.44 -3.54
N LEU A 117 -8.59 7.06 -3.86
CA LEU A 117 -8.76 8.52 -3.86
C LEU A 117 -9.71 8.99 -2.74
N PRO A 118 -9.27 8.96 -1.47
CA PRO A 118 -10.07 9.56 -0.40
C PRO A 118 -10.18 11.08 -0.61
N ARG A 119 -11.30 11.68 -0.21
CA ARG A 119 -11.57 13.13 -0.36
C ARG A 119 -10.47 14.01 0.24
N SER A 120 -9.86 13.57 1.33
CA SER A 120 -8.75 14.27 1.98
C SER A 120 -7.50 14.32 1.11
N TYR A 121 -7.21 13.26 0.36
CA TYR A 121 -6.07 13.19 -0.55
C TYR A 121 -6.29 14.05 -1.79
N GLY A 122 -7.46 13.96 -2.43
CA GLY A 122 -7.79 14.79 -3.60
C GLY A 122 -7.80 16.30 -3.32
N ARG A 123 -8.05 16.71 -2.07
CA ARG A 123 -7.96 18.12 -1.64
C ARG A 123 -6.52 18.64 -1.52
N GLN A 124 -5.55 17.76 -1.33
CA GLN A 124 -4.14 18.12 -1.11
C GLN A 124 -3.35 18.26 -2.42
N LEU A 125 -3.91 17.81 -3.55
CA LEU A 125 -3.23 17.88 -4.84
C LEU A 125 -3.14 19.33 -5.36
N PRO A 126 -1.97 19.79 -5.83
CA PRO A 126 -1.80 21.10 -6.46
C PRO A 126 -2.73 21.29 -7.65
N ARG A 127 -3.30 22.49 -7.79
CA ARG A 127 -4.29 22.83 -8.82
C ARG A 127 -3.79 23.89 -9.77
N LEU A 128 -4.31 23.87 -10.99
CA LEU A 128 -3.97 24.84 -12.03
C LEU A 128 -4.86 26.08 -11.95
N ALA A 129 -4.27 27.26 -12.11
CA ALA A 129 -4.96 28.54 -12.13
C ALA A 129 -5.37 28.99 -13.54
N GLY A 130 -4.71 28.47 -14.58
CA GLY A 130 -4.93 28.86 -15.97
C GLY A 130 -6.00 28.03 -16.68
N GLU A 131 -6.81 28.68 -17.52
CA GLU A 131 -7.67 28.01 -18.50
C GLU A 131 -6.82 27.20 -19.50
N PRO A 132 -7.32 26.05 -20.01
CA PRO A 132 -8.65 25.49 -19.84
C PRO A 132 -8.79 24.56 -18.60
N HIS A 133 -7.70 24.34 -17.87
CA HIS A 133 -7.65 23.47 -16.71
C HIS A 133 -7.78 24.22 -15.38
N ALA A 134 -8.48 25.36 -15.36
CA ALA A 134 -8.64 26.13 -14.14
C ALA A 134 -9.38 25.31 -13.07
N GLY A 135 -8.77 25.22 -11.87
CA GLY A 135 -9.28 24.46 -10.74
C GLY A 135 -9.10 22.95 -10.81
N GLN A 136 -8.49 22.39 -11.86
CA GLN A 136 -8.18 20.95 -11.94
C GLN A 136 -6.90 20.62 -11.18
N PRO A 137 -6.78 19.43 -10.55
CA PRO A 137 -5.48 18.92 -10.11
C PRO A 137 -4.52 18.85 -11.30
N ARG A 138 -3.32 19.40 -11.15
CA ARG A 138 -2.29 19.44 -12.20
C ARG A 138 -2.02 18.06 -12.80
N VAL A 139 -1.87 17.06 -11.93
CA VAL A 139 -1.63 15.66 -12.34
C VAL A 139 -2.79 15.07 -13.16
N TYR A 140 -4.04 15.50 -12.93
CA TYR A 140 -5.17 15.07 -13.75
C TYR A 140 -5.15 15.71 -15.14
N ALA A 141 -4.80 16.99 -15.25
CA ALA A 141 -4.62 17.64 -16.55
C ALA A 141 -3.49 16.97 -17.37
N ILE A 142 -2.37 16.64 -16.72
CA ILE A 142 -1.29 15.86 -17.33
C ILE A 142 -1.80 14.52 -17.88
N ALA A 143 -2.61 13.80 -17.09
CA ALA A 143 -3.17 12.51 -17.51
C ALA A 143 -4.12 12.65 -18.71
N LEU A 144 -4.98 13.68 -18.72
CA LEU A 144 -5.89 13.97 -19.84
C LEU A 144 -5.14 14.25 -21.13
N GLU A 145 -4.12 15.11 -21.05
CA GLU A 145 -3.29 15.50 -22.20
C GLU A 145 -2.53 14.31 -22.77
N LEU A 146 -1.88 13.52 -21.90
CA LEU A 146 -1.19 12.30 -22.32
C LEU A 146 -2.14 11.34 -23.03
N ILE A 147 -3.30 11.03 -22.42
CA ILE A 147 -4.30 10.09 -22.97
C ILE A 147 -4.85 10.59 -24.32
N SER A 148 -5.05 11.90 -24.47
CA SER A 148 -5.57 12.50 -25.71
C SER A 148 -4.60 12.32 -26.88
N HIS A 149 -3.29 12.41 -26.64
CA HIS A 149 -2.24 12.30 -27.66
C HIS A 149 -1.79 10.86 -27.95
N VAL A 150 -2.24 9.88 -27.16
CA VAL A 150 -1.96 8.44 -27.38
C VAL A 150 -3.25 7.63 -27.68
N ASP A 151 -4.39 8.29 -27.84
CA ASP A 151 -5.74 7.67 -27.99
C ASP A 151 -5.97 6.55 -26.95
N GLY A 152 -5.65 6.87 -25.70
CA GLY A 152 -5.80 5.95 -24.56
C GLY A 152 -4.86 4.75 -24.54
N ARG A 153 -3.90 4.61 -25.47
CA ARG A 153 -2.88 3.55 -25.46
C ARG A 153 -1.68 3.97 -24.61
N LEU A 154 -1.70 3.62 -23.33
CA LEU A 154 -0.61 3.88 -22.40
C LEU A 154 0.35 2.68 -22.36
N ASP A 155 1.64 2.99 -22.41
CA ASP A 155 2.70 2.04 -22.11
C ASP A 155 3.72 2.67 -21.14
N ALA A 156 4.62 1.85 -20.60
CA ALA A 156 5.62 2.32 -19.65
C ALA A 156 6.59 3.34 -20.27
N VAL A 157 6.94 3.20 -21.55
CA VAL A 157 7.93 4.06 -22.21
C VAL A 157 7.39 5.48 -22.39
N SER A 158 6.19 5.61 -22.97
CA SER A 158 5.51 6.89 -23.18
C SER A 158 5.22 7.59 -21.85
N LEU A 159 4.70 6.87 -20.85
CA LEU A 159 4.42 7.44 -19.53
C LEU A 159 5.68 7.95 -18.84
N ASN A 160 6.74 7.15 -18.78
CA ASN A 160 7.99 7.53 -18.13
C ASN A 160 8.64 8.73 -18.82
N SER A 161 8.72 8.70 -20.16
CA SER A 161 9.35 9.77 -20.94
C SER A 161 8.58 11.09 -20.82
N PHE A 162 7.24 11.03 -20.82
CA PHE A 162 6.39 12.22 -20.64
C PHE A 162 6.56 12.83 -19.25
N ILE A 163 6.46 12.02 -18.18
CA ILE A 163 6.57 12.51 -16.80
C ILE A 163 7.99 12.99 -16.49
N ALA A 164 9.02 12.31 -16.98
CA ALA A 164 10.40 12.76 -16.85
C ALA A 164 10.62 14.11 -17.54
N SER A 165 10.13 14.27 -18.77
CA SER A 165 10.25 15.52 -19.54
C SER A 165 9.49 16.68 -18.90
N TYR A 166 8.26 16.44 -18.42
CA TYR A 166 7.48 17.43 -17.68
C TYR A 166 8.24 17.96 -16.45
N GLN A 167 8.86 17.04 -15.70
CA GLN A 167 9.59 17.38 -14.47
C GLN A 167 10.90 18.13 -14.68
N THR A 168 11.40 18.24 -15.91
CA THR A 168 12.57 19.09 -16.22
C THR A 168 12.29 20.58 -16.01
N VAL A 169 11.02 21.00 -16.14
CA VAL A 169 10.57 22.37 -15.95
C VAL A 169 10.00 22.58 -14.55
N GLN A 170 9.07 21.71 -14.13
CA GLN A 170 8.44 21.79 -12.80
C GLN A 170 8.39 20.42 -12.12
N PRO A 171 9.06 20.23 -10.96
CA PRO A 171 8.99 18.97 -10.25
C PRO A 171 7.56 18.68 -9.76
N LEU A 172 7.19 17.40 -9.82
CA LEU A 172 5.95 16.91 -9.21
C LEU A 172 6.20 16.58 -7.75
N ASN A 173 5.24 16.89 -6.88
CA ASN A 173 5.30 16.50 -5.48
C ASN A 173 5.13 14.97 -5.34
N LEU A 174 5.60 14.40 -4.24
CA LEU A 174 5.42 12.97 -3.91
C LEU A 174 3.94 12.56 -3.98
N GLY A 175 3.05 13.38 -3.41
CA GLY A 175 1.61 13.14 -3.49
C GLY A 175 1.03 13.21 -4.92
N GLU A 176 1.65 13.97 -5.82
CA GLU A 176 1.24 13.96 -7.23
C GLU A 176 1.72 12.69 -7.95
N LEU A 177 2.96 12.26 -7.71
CA LEU A 177 3.50 11.02 -8.29
C LEU A 177 2.69 9.80 -7.88
N TRP A 178 2.30 9.70 -6.60
CA TRP A 178 1.38 8.66 -6.12
C TRP A 178 -0.04 8.78 -6.67
N ALA A 179 -0.46 9.98 -7.08
CA ALA A 179 -1.76 10.19 -7.70
C ALA A 179 -1.80 9.78 -9.18
N VAL A 180 -0.66 9.74 -9.90
CA VAL A 180 -0.58 9.34 -11.32
C VAL A 180 -1.39 8.08 -11.66
N PRO A 181 -1.21 6.92 -10.98
CA PRO A 181 -2.01 5.73 -11.24
C PRO A 181 -3.52 5.96 -11.10
N ILE A 182 -3.93 6.77 -10.14
CA ILE A 182 -5.34 7.03 -9.83
C ILE A 182 -5.92 7.92 -10.92
N VAL A 183 -5.23 9.01 -11.27
CA VAL A 183 -5.73 9.96 -12.26
C VAL A 183 -5.71 9.42 -13.68
N LEU A 184 -4.75 8.55 -14.04
CA LEU A 184 -4.78 7.83 -15.32
C LEU A 184 -6.00 6.92 -15.40
N ARG A 185 -6.35 6.19 -14.33
CA ARG A 185 -7.59 5.39 -14.28
C ARG A 185 -8.82 6.28 -14.47
N LEU A 186 -8.91 7.39 -13.75
CA LEU A 186 -10.02 8.33 -13.87
C LEU A 186 -10.16 8.88 -15.29
N ALA A 187 -9.05 9.29 -15.90
CA ALA A 187 -9.03 9.83 -17.25
C ALA A 187 -9.40 8.78 -18.33
N LEU A 188 -8.96 7.53 -18.16
CA LEU A 188 -9.39 6.42 -19.03
C LEU A 188 -10.88 6.10 -18.86
N ILE A 189 -11.40 6.10 -17.63
CA ILE A 189 -12.84 5.91 -17.35
C ILE A 189 -13.65 7.07 -17.95
N GLU A 190 -13.17 8.30 -17.84
CA GLU A 190 -13.77 9.46 -18.49
C GLU A 190 -13.79 9.32 -20.02
N ASN A 191 -12.71 8.82 -20.63
CA ASN A 191 -12.70 8.53 -22.07
C ASN A 191 -13.72 7.44 -22.44
N LEU A 192 -13.76 6.34 -21.68
CA LEU A 192 -14.74 5.27 -21.88
C LEU A 192 -16.17 5.78 -21.74
N ARG A 193 -16.45 6.65 -20.76
CA ARG A 193 -17.76 7.30 -20.60
C ARG A 193 -18.13 8.16 -21.82
N ARG A 194 -17.19 8.95 -22.36
CA ARG A 194 -17.41 9.76 -23.56
C ARG A 194 -17.79 8.89 -24.77
N ILE A 195 -17.08 7.77 -24.95
CA ILE A 195 -17.39 6.83 -26.02
C ILE A 195 -18.73 6.11 -25.75
N ALA A 196 -19.00 5.70 -24.51
CA ALA A 196 -20.24 5.05 -24.12
C ALA A 196 -21.47 5.95 -24.32
N ALA A 197 -21.39 7.23 -23.95
CA ALA A 197 -22.45 8.21 -24.20
C ALA A 197 -22.77 8.33 -25.70
N ARG A 198 -21.73 8.29 -26.55
CA ARG A 198 -21.91 8.30 -28.01
C ARG A 198 -22.51 6.99 -28.51
N ILE A 199 -22.06 5.84 -28.01
CA ILE A 199 -22.64 4.53 -28.34
C ILE A 199 -24.13 4.50 -27.96
N HIS A 200 -24.48 5.01 -26.77
CA HIS A 200 -25.85 5.12 -26.28
C HIS A 200 -26.72 5.94 -27.22
N GLN A 201 -26.25 7.12 -27.64
CA GLN A 201 -27.00 7.97 -28.57
C GLN A 201 -27.14 7.30 -29.95
N LEU A 202 -26.05 6.76 -30.51
CA LEU A 202 -26.09 6.07 -31.81
C LEU A 202 -26.97 4.82 -31.77
N ARG A 203 -27.11 4.18 -30.60
CA ARG A 203 -28.03 3.05 -30.41
C ARG A 203 -29.48 3.50 -30.47
N LYS A 204 -29.83 4.58 -29.78
CA LYS A 204 -31.17 5.19 -29.86
C LYS A 204 -31.54 5.58 -31.29
N ASP A 205 -30.59 6.16 -32.02
CA ASP A 205 -30.78 6.53 -33.43
C ASP A 205 -31.05 5.27 -34.29
N ARG A 206 -30.30 4.18 -34.08
CA ARG A 206 -30.54 2.89 -34.77
C ARG A 206 -31.89 2.27 -34.41
N ASP A 207 -32.26 2.24 -33.13
CA ASP A 207 -33.54 1.71 -32.69
C ASP A 207 -34.72 2.52 -33.27
N SER A 208 -34.56 3.84 -33.40
CA SER A 208 -35.53 4.70 -34.10
C SER A 208 -35.63 4.36 -35.59
N ALA A 209 -34.50 4.13 -36.26
CA ALA A 209 -34.47 3.72 -37.67
C ALA A 209 -35.15 2.37 -37.90
N ILE A 210 -34.90 1.38 -37.03
CA ILE A 210 -35.55 0.07 -37.06
C ILE A 210 -37.07 0.22 -36.92
N ALA A 211 -37.52 0.99 -35.91
CA ALA A 211 -38.96 1.20 -35.68
C ALA A 211 -39.65 1.87 -36.88
N TRP A 212 -39.00 2.85 -37.53
CA TRP A 212 -39.52 3.45 -38.76
C TRP A 212 -39.50 2.48 -39.94
N ALA A 213 -38.45 1.69 -40.10
CA ALA A 213 -38.35 0.68 -41.14
C ALA A 213 -39.46 -0.37 -41.01
N GLU A 214 -39.68 -0.92 -39.81
CA GLU A 214 -40.74 -1.89 -39.55
C GLU A 214 -42.14 -1.32 -39.83
N ARG A 215 -42.38 -0.06 -39.46
CA ARG A 215 -43.63 0.64 -39.80
C ARG A 215 -43.82 0.78 -41.32
N MET A 216 -42.75 1.10 -42.06
CA MET A 216 -42.81 1.21 -43.52
C MET A 216 -43.03 -0.15 -44.19
N ILE A 217 -42.34 -1.20 -43.72
CA ILE A 217 -42.49 -2.57 -44.21
C ILE A 217 -43.93 -3.05 -43.99
N GLY A 218 -44.42 -2.99 -42.76
CA GLY A 218 -45.79 -3.39 -42.43
C GLY A 218 -46.87 -2.54 -43.11
N ALA A 219 -46.58 -1.29 -43.47
CA ALA A 219 -47.48 -0.46 -44.27
C ALA A 219 -47.56 -0.94 -45.72
N VAL A 220 -46.41 -1.20 -46.36
CA VAL A 220 -46.34 -1.69 -47.75
C VAL A 220 -46.93 -3.09 -47.89
N GLU A 221 -46.72 -3.98 -46.91
CA GLU A 221 -47.34 -5.32 -46.87
C GLU A 221 -48.87 -5.26 -46.86
N LYS A 222 -49.46 -4.24 -46.21
CA LYS A 222 -50.91 -4.04 -46.19
C LYS A 222 -51.42 -3.34 -47.45
N SER A 223 -50.77 -2.25 -47.85
CA SER A 223 -51.08 -1.50 -49.07
C SER A 223 -49.95 -0.52 -49.41
N PRO A 224 -49.41 -0.52 -50.64
CA PRO A 224 -48.33 0.40 -51.04
C PRO A 224 -48.65 1.89 -50.82
N THR A 225 -49.92 2.30 -50.91
CA THR A 225 -50.35 3.70 -50.70
C THR A 225 -50.14 4.17 -49.26
N ASN A 226 -50.15 3.26 -48.29
CA ASN A 226 -49.95 3.58 -46.88
C ASN A 226 -48.53 4.05 -46.58
N LEU A 227 -47.55 3.79 -47.46
CA LEU A 227 -46.19 4.27 -47.31
C LEU A 227 -46.11 5.80 -47.24
N ILE A 228 -46.94 6.50 -48.03
CA ILE A 228 -46.99 7.97 -48.04
C ILE A 228 -47.43 8.51 -46.67
N LEU A 229 -48.37 7.84 -46.00
CA LEU A 229 -48.82 8.24 -44.66
C LEU A 229 -47.71 8.05 -43.62
N VAL A 230 -46.99 6.92 -43.67
CA VAL A 230 -45.86 6.67 -42.76
C VAL A 230 -44.72 7.66 -43.01
N MET A 231 -44.42 8.01 -44.26
CA MET A 231 -43.44 9.04 -44.60
C MET A 231 -43.86 10.43 -44.10
N ALA A 232 -45.15 10.78 -44.22
CA ALA A 232 -45.68 12.04 -43.70
C ALA A 232 -45.64 12.11 -42.16
N ASP A 233 -45.84 10.98 -41.48
CA ASP A 233 -45.66 10.88 -40.03
C ASP A 233 -44.19 10.99 -39.63
N MET A 234 -43.28 10.36 -40.38
CA MET A 234 -41.83 10.46 -40.15
C MET A 234 -41.33 11.89 -40.35
N ALA A 235 -41.79 12.57 -41.41
CA ALA A 235 -41.48 13.98 -41.65
C ALA A 235 -41.93 14.88 -40.50
N ARG A 236 -43.09 14.59 -39.90
CA ARG A 236 -43.62 15.32 -38.72
C ARG A 236 -42.86 15.01 -37.43
N ALA A 237 -42.39 13.77 -37.27
CA ALA A 237 -41.64 13.35 -36.08
C ALA A 237 -40.19 13.87 -36.07
N ASP A 238 -39.69 14.33 -37.21
CA ASP A 238 -38.35 14.91 -37.39
C ASP A 238 -37.21 14.11 -36.72
N PRO A 239 -37.01 12.82 -37.09
CA PRO A 239 -35.97 12.02 -36.47
C PRO A 239 -34.57 12.57 -36.81
N PRO A 240 -33.58 12.41 -35.92
CA PRO A 240 -32.21 12.81 -36.19
C PRO A 240 -31.67 12.01 -37.38
N LEU A 241 -31.41 12.69 -38.50
CA LEU A 241 -30.85 12.09 -39.72
C LEU A 241 -29.34 11.82 -39.56
N SER A 242 -28.95 11.18 -38.46
CA SER A 242 -27.58 10.81 -38.18
C SER A 242 -27.10 9.71 -39.13
N GLY A 243 -25.78 9.57 -39.30
CA GLY A 243 -25.21 8.51 -40.13
C GLY A 243 -25.63 7.10 -39.67
N ALA A 244 -25.79 6.90 -38.36
CA ALA A 244 -26.27 5.64 -37.77
C ALA A 244 -27.75 5.37 -38.09
N PHE A 245 -28.60 6.39 -38.03
CA PHE A 245 -30.02 6.29 -38.41
C PHE A 245 -30.14 5.93 -39.90
N LEU A 246 -29.44 6.69 -40.76
CA LEU A 246 -29.50 6.51 -42.21
C LEU A 246 -28.97 5.16 -42.65
N ALA A 247 -27.83 4.71 -42.10
CA ALA A 247 -27.24 3.41 -42.40
C ALA A 247 -28.20 2.26 -42.09
N GLU A 248 -28.87 2.32 -40.94
CA GLU A 248 -29.78 1.26 -40.53
C GLU A 248 -31.10 1.29 -41.31
N LEU A 249 -31.66 2.48 -41.57
CA LEU A 249 -32.87 2.63 -42.35
C LEU A 249 -32.67 2.19 -43.81
N THR A 250 -31.61 2.64 -44.47
CA THR A 250 -31.31 2.20 -45.85
C THR A 250 -31.07 0.70 -45.92
N ARG A 251 -30.31 0.13 -44.97
CA ARG A 251 -30.06 -1.32 -44.90
C ARG A 251 -31.35 -2.14 -44.79
N HIS A 252 -32.33 -1.70 -44.01
CA HIS A 252 -33.61 -2.40 -43.87
C HIS A 252 -34.52 -2.28 -45.10
N LEU A 253 -34.48 -1.14 -45.80
CA LEU A 253 -35.33 -0.87 -46.96
C LEU A 253 -34.73 -1.40 -48.29
N GLN A 254 -33.41 -1.57 -48.35
CA GLN A 254 -32.70 -2.00 -49.55
C GLN A 254 -33.04 -3.46 -49.91
N GLY A 255 -33.48 -3.69 -51.16
CA GLY A 255 -33.73 -5.02 -51.71
C GLY A 255 -35.09 -5.65 -51.36
N GLN A 256 -35.95 -4.98 -50.59
CA GLN A 256 -37.26 -5.53 -50.20
C GLN A 256 -38.39 -5.24 -51.20
N SER A 257 -38.46 -4.04 -51.79
CA SER A 257 -39.50 -3.69 -52.76
C SER A 257 -39.18 -2.41 -53.54
N PRO A 258 -39.60 -2.27 -54.81
CA PRO A 258 -39.46 -1.02 -55.58
C PRO A 258 -40.17 0.18 -54.93
N TYR A 259 -41.19 -0.05 -54.10
CA TYR A 259 -41.97 1.01 -53.46
C TYR A 259 -41.17 1.85 -52.45
N TYR A 260 -40.08 1.32 -51.88
CA TYR A 260 -39.23 2.06 -50.96
C TYR A 260 -38.32 3.09 -51.65
N GLY A 261 -38.29 3.13 -52.99
CA GLY A 261 -37.63 4.17 -53.78
C GLY A 261 -38.11 5.58 -53.46
N LEU A 262 -39.40 5.75 -53.12
CA LEU A 262 -39.97 7.04 -52.72
C LEU A 262 -39.40 7.54 -51.38
N ALA A 263 -39.24 6.63 -50.41
CA ALA A 263 -38.69 6.96 -49.09
C ALA A 263 -37.20 7.35 -49.17
N THR A 264 -36.44 6.63 -50.00
CA THR A 264 -35.02 6.94 -50.24
C THR A 264 -34.85 8.26 -50.98
N THR A 265 -35.63 8.51 -52.04
CA THR A 265 -35.59 9.79 -52.79
C THR A 265 -35.93 10.98 -51.89
N TRP A 266 -36.93 10.83 -51.00
CA TRP A 266 -37.29 11.89 -50.05
C TRP A 266 -36.17 12.19 -49.04
N LEU A 267 -35.49 11.16 -48.52
CA LEU A 267 -34.33 11.33 -47.64
C LEU A 267 -33.17 12.01 -48.35
N GLU A 268 -32.89 11.62 -49.60
CA GLU A 268 -31.86 12.25 -50.44
C GLU A 268 -32.16 13.73 -50.67
N GLN A 269 -33.40 14.08 -51.01
CA GLN A 269 -33.80 15.46 -51.24
C GLN A 269 -33.66 16.31 -49.97
N ARG A 270 -34.07 15.76 -48.82
CA ARG A 270 -33.97 16.43 -47.52
C ARG A 270 -32.53 16.67 -47.07
N LEU A 271 -31.63 15.74 -47.34
CA LEU A 271 -30.20 15.90 -47.07
C LEU A 271 -29.53 16.84 -48.07
N ALA A 272 -29.96 16.83 -49.33
CA ALA A 272 -29.48 17.74 -50.36
C ALA A 272 -29.79 19.21 -50.03
N GLU A 273 -30.94 19.50 -49.40
CA GLU A 273 -31.27 20.82 -48.85
C GLU A 273 -30.24 21.31 -47.80
N GLN A 274 -29.55 20.38 -47.13
CA GLN A 274 -28.48 20.65 -46.16
C GLN A 274 -27.07 20.51 -46.77
N GLY A 275 -26.96 20.24 -48.08
CA GLY A 275 -25.69 20.02 -48.76
C GLY A 275 -25.00 18.69 -48.41
N LEU A 276 -25.71 17.73 -47.84
CA LEU A 276 -25.18 16.44 -47.40
C LEU A 276 -25.66 15.29 -48.29
N LYS A 277 -24.87 14.22 -48.38
CA LYS A 277 -25.24 12.96 -49.06
C LYS A 277 -25.32 11.81 -48.07
N ILE A 278 -26.23 10.88 -48.31
CA ILE A 278 -26.39 9.66 -47.49
C ILE A 278 -25.07 8.89 -47.41
N GLU A 279 -24.40 8.67 -48.55
CA GLU A 279 -23.14 7.91 -48.61
C GLU A 279 -22.03 8.51 -47.76
N ASP A 280 -21.92 9.83 -47.73
CA ASP A 280 -20.90 10.55 -46.96
C ASP A 280 -21.15 10.41 -45.45
N LEU A 281 -22.40 10.50 -45.02
CA LEU A 281 -22.79 10.32 -43.61
C LEU A 281 -22.61 8.88 -43.14
N VAL A 282 -22.97 7.89 -43.97
CA VAL A 282 -22.77 6.47 -43.66
C VAL A 282 -21.27 6.13 -43.58
N ARG A 283 -20.46 6.66 -44.51
CA ARG A 283 -19.00 6.48 -44.49
C ARG A 283 -18.35 7.15 -43.27
N ALA A 284 -18.85 8.32 -42.88
CA ALA A 284 -18.40 9.02 -41.68
C ALA A 284 -18.75 8.23 -40.40
N ASP A 285 -19.96 7.65 -40.31
CA ASP A 285 -20.36 6.79 -39.17
C ASP A 285 -19.46 5.54 -39.07
N ALA A 286 -19.23 4.84 -40.18
CA ALA A 286 -18.36 3.66 -40.20
C ALA A 286 -16.93 3.97 -39.73
N ARG A 287 -16.35 5.10 -40.17
CA ARG A 287 -15.03 5.56 -39.69
C ARG A 287 -15.06 5.89 -38.20
N ALA A 288 -16.12 6.56 -37.72
CA ALA A 288 -16.27 6.87 -36.30
C ALA A 288 -16.43 5.62 -35.43
N GLN A 289 -17.15 4.59 -35.91
CA GLN A 289 -17.28 3.31 -35.23
C GLN A 289 -15.94 2.57 -35.11
N ALA A 290 -15.18 2.49 -36.21
CA ALA A 290 -13.85 1.88 -36.19
C ALA A 290 -12.91 2.60 -35.21
N ALA A 291 -12.90 3.94 -35.21
CA ALA A 291 -12.12 4.72 -34.26
C ALA A 291 -12.57 4.50 -32.80
N ASN A 292 -13.88 4.40 -32.55
CA ASN A 292 -14.41 4.09 -31.21
C ASN A 292 -13.98 2.70 -30.73
N GLN A 293 -14.01 1.70 -31.61
CA GLN A 293 -13.59 0.35 -31.28
C GLN A 293 -12.11 0.30 -30.86
N VAL A 294 -11.23 0.94 -31.62
CA VAL A 294 -9.79 1.02 -31.29
C VAL A 294 -9.57 1.75 -29.96
N SER A 295 -10.22 2.90 -29.77
CA SER A 295 -10.07 3.73 -28.56
C SER A 295 -10.58 3.02 -27.30
N ILE A 296 -11.68 2.25 -27.37
CA ILE A 296 -12.12 1.38 -26.26
C ILE A 296 -11.08 0.29 -26.00
N GLY A 297 -10.64 -0.43 -27.04
CA GLY A 297 -9.64 -1.48 -26.90
C GLY A 297 -8.34 -0.98 -26.25
N ASN A 298 -7.84 0.17 -26.68
CA ASN A 298 -6.70 0.86 -26.09
C ASN A 298 -6.96 1.22 -24.61
N SER A 299 -8.11 1.83 -24.31
CA SER A 299 -8.45 2.23 -22.94
C SER A 299 -8.54 1.03 -21.99
N ILE A 300 -9.14 -0.07 -22.44
CA ILE A 300 -9.25 -1.33 -21.68
C ILE A 300 -7.87 -1.95 -21.44
N ASN A 301 -7.02 -2.03 -22.47
CA ASN A 301 -5.67 -2.57 -22.32
C ASN A 301 -4.81 -1.71 -21.40
N SER A 302 -4.97 -0.39 -21.45
CA SER A 302 -4.32 0.53 -20.53
C SER A 302 -4.78 0.33 -19.09
N LEU A 303 -6.08 0.12 -18.84
CA LEU A 303 -6.56 -0.20 -17.48
C LEU A 303 -5.93 -1.50 -16.92
N ARG A 304 -5.73 -2.51 -17.78
CA ARG A 304 -4.99 -3.74 -17.40
C ARG A 304 -3.51 -3.45 -17.13
N PHE A 305 -2.86 -2.64 -17.96
CA PHE A 305 -1.48 -2.19 -17.74
C PHE A 305 -1.34 -1.46 -16.39
N LEU A 306 -2.26 -0.55 -16.05
CA LEU A 306 -2.21 0.17 -14.78
C LEU A 306 -2.36 -0.75 -13.56
N SER A 307 -3.03 -1.89 -13.71
CA SER A 307 -3.25 -2.88 -12.63
C SER A 307 -2.07 -3.83 -12.43
N SER A 308 -1.24 -4.04 -13.45
CA SER A 308 -0.07 -4.94 -13.40
C SER A 308 1.26 -4.20 -13.13
N THR A 309 1.29 -2.88 -13.23
CA THR A 309 2.48 -2.06 -13.02
C THR A 309 2.84 -1.92 -11.53
N ASP A 310 4.12 -2.09 -11.17
CA ASP A 310 4.61 -1.74 -9.84
C ASP A 310 4.83 -0.22 -9.73
N TRP A 311 3.86 0.45 -9.13
CA TRP A 311 3.89 1.91 -8.95
C TRP A 311 4.94 2.38 -7.96
N ARG A 312 5.48 1.48 -7.12
CA ARG A 312 6.56 1.82 -6.18
C ARG A 312 7.82 2.21 -6.94
N ASP A 313 8.21 1.38 -7.90
CA ASP A 313 9.38 1.63 -8.76
C ASP A 313 9.18 2.89 -9.61
N PHE A 314 7.97 3.10 -10.12
CA PHE A 314 7.63 4.32 -10.87
C PHE A 314 7.89 5.58 -10.04
N VAL A 315 7.37 5.64 -8.81
CA VAL A 315 7.54 6.80 -7.92
C VAL A 315 9.01 7.00 -7.56
N GLU A 316 9.75 5.94 -7.27
CA GLU A 316 11.17 6.03 -6.93
C GLU A 316 12.03 6.55 -8.09
N ASN A 317 11.75 6.11 -9.32
CA ASN A 317 12.50 6.55 -10.50
C ASN A 317 12.23 8.02 -10.87
N HIS A 318 11.03 8.53 -10.59
CA HIS A 318 10.60 9.87 -10.98
C HIS A 318 10.67 10.90 -9.86
N SER A 319 10.77 10.48 -8.59
CA SER A 319 10.82 11.39 -7.46
C SER A 319 12.18 12.09 -7.34
N VAL A 320 12.15 13.42 -7.40
CA VAL A 320 13.33 14.26 -7.12
C VAL A 320 13.76 14.11 -5.66
N VAL A 321 12.80 13.90 -4.75
CA VAL A 321 13.07 13.64 -3.33
C VAL A 321 13.82 12.32 -3.17
N GLU A 322 13.36 11.23 -3.81
CA GLU A 322 14.06 9.93 -3.77
C GLU A 322 15.51 10.07 -4.27
N LYS A 323 15.71 10.73 -5.42
CA LYS A 323 17.05 10.96 -5.96
C LYS A 323 17.95 11.74 -5.00
N THR A 324 17.41 12.76 -4.34
CA THR A 324 18.14 13.57 -3.36
C THR A 324 18.49 12.75 -2.12
N LEU A 325 17.58 11.92 -1.61
CA LEU A 325 17.84 11.10 -0.41
C LEU A 325 18.83 9.97 -0.67
N ARG A 326 19.04 9.56 -1.93
CA ARG A 326 20.10 8.63 -2.30
C ARG A 326 21.51 9.21 -2.14
N ASP A 327 21.64 10.53 -2.07
CA ASP A 327 22.89 11.22 -1.71
C ASP A 327 23.17 11.17 -0.18
N ASP A 328 22.57 10.22 0.54
CA ASP A 328 22.82 9.96 1.97
C ASP A 328 24.31 9.67 2.21
N PRO A 329 25.00 10.42 3.07
CA PRO A 329 26.43 10.25 3.31
C PRO A 329 26.78 8.86 3.86
N ALA A 330 25.87 8.27 4.64
CA ALA A 330 26.05 6.92 5.16
C ALA A 330 25.87 5.82 4.10
N GLY A 331 25.30 6.14 2.93
CA GLY A 331 24.98 5.18 1.87
C GLY A 331 23.92 4.14 2.27
N VAL A 332 23.18 4.39 3.35
CA VAL A 332 22.24 3.44 3.95
C VAL A 332 20.86 3.56 3.32
N TYR A 333 20.45 4.76 2.90
CA TYR A 333 19.13 4.99 2.32
C TYR A 333 18.77 4.04 1.18
N ALA A 334 19.67 3.85 0.22
CA ALA A 334 19.43 2.96 -0.92
C ALA A 334 19.34 1.46 -0.54
N GLN A 335 19.84 1.08 0.64
CA GLN A 335 19.80 -0.29 1.18
C GLN A 335 18.57 -0.53 2.05
N MET A 336 17.72 0.48 2.28
CA MET A 336 16.51 0.34 3.10
C MET A 336 15.37 -0.34 2.36
N ASP A 337 14.50 -0.99 3.14
CA ASP A 337 13.25 -1.48 2.61
C ASP A 337 12.33 -0.34 2.15
N PHE A 338 11.38 -0.68 1.28
CA PHE A 338 10.46 0.30 0.73
C PHE A 338 9.68 1.04 1.82
N ALA A 339 9.21 0.35 2.86
CA ALA A 339 8.40 0.96 3.91
C ALA A 339 9.18 2.01 4.71
N THR A 340 10.46 1.76 4.99
CA THR A 340 11.33 2.73 5.67
C THR A 340 11.62 3.93 4.78
N ARG A 341 11.96 3.71 3.51
CA ARG A 341 12.18 4.81 2.54
C ARG A 341 10.92 5.66 2.38
N ASP A 342 9.76 5.02 2.31
CA ASP A 342 8.48 5.69 2.18
C ASP A 342 8.13 6.53 3.41
N ARG A 343 8.42 6.03 4.62
CA ARG A 343 8.28 6.81 5.85
C ARG A 343 9.17 8.06 5.87
N TYR A 344 10.37 7.97 5.31
CA TYR A 344 11.29 9.12 5.23
C TYR A 344 10.75 10.17 4.25
N ARG A 345 10.22 9.72 3.11
CA ARG A 345 9.54 10.57 2.12
C ARG A 345 8.31 11.28 2.74
N HIS A 346 7.50 10.57 3.52
CA HIS A 346 6.39 11.17 4.27
C HIS A 346 6.86 12.20 5.32
N GLY A 347 8.00 11.96 5.97
CA GLY A 347 8.60 12.94 6.89
C GLY A 347 8.93 14.27 6.21
N ILE A 348 9.44 14.21 4.98
CA ILE A 348 9.73 15.39 4.15
C ILE A 348 8.45 16.10 3.74
N GLU A 349 7.45 15.35 3.25
CA GLU A 349 6.15 15.89 2.87
C GLU A 349 5.48 16.62 4.05
N GLU A 350 5.53 16.06 5.25
CA GLU A 350 4.94 16.68 6.45
C GLU A 350 5.62 18.01 6.82
N ILE A 351 6.95 18.09 6.67
CA ILE A 351 7.71 19.31 6.93
C ILE A 351 7.47 20.34 5.83
N ALA A 352 7.54 19.92 4.56
CA ALA A 352 7.33 20.78 3.39
C ALA A 352 5.94 21.44 3.43
N LYS A 353 4.88 20.68 3.71
CA LYS A 353 3.49 21.18 3.85
C LYS A 353 3.32 22.29 4.90
N ARG A 354 4.25 22.38 5.87
CA ARG A 354 4.21 23.34 6.97
C ARG A 354 5.28 24.42 6.86
N SER A 355 6.08 24.39 5.80
CA SER A 355 7.13 25.35 5.51
C SER A 355 6.84 26.10 4.21
N ASP A 356 7.57 27.18 3.97
CA ASP A 356 7.57 27.85 2.66
C ASP A 356 8.53 27.17 1.65
N LEU A 357 9.19 26.07 2.05
CA LEU A 357 10.11 25.29 1.23
C LEU A 357 9.39 24.13 0.53
N SER A 358 9.84 23.81 -0.68
CA SER A 358 9.41 22.66 -1.45
C SER A 358 9.96 21.33 -0.90
N GLU A 359 9.32 20.21 -1.25
CA GLU A 359 9.77 18.87 -0.82
C GLU A 359 11.24 18.58 -1.20
N PRO A 360 11.72 18.90 -2.42
CA PRO A 360 13.13 18.72 -2.77
C PRO A 360 14.09 19.59 -1.95
N GLU A 361 13.68 20.81 -1.56
CA GLU A 361 14.51 21.69 -0.74
C GLU A 361 14.65 21.17 0.70
N VAL A 362 13.56 20.67 1.29
CA VAL A 362 13.59 20.00 2.59
C VAL A 362 14.45 18.74 2.55
N ALA A 363 14.37 17.96 1.47
CA ALA A 363 15.22 16.78 1.27
C ALA A 363 16.72 17.16 1.25
N ARG A 364 17.09 18.22 0.50
CA ARG A 364 18.47 18.72 0.46
C ARG A 364 18.96 19.20 1.82
N LEU A 365 18.11 19.89 2.60
CA LEU A 365 18.47 20.31 3.96
C LEU A 365 18.76 19.11 4.87
N ALA A 366 17.96 18.05 4.78
CA ALA A 366 18.20 16.83 5.55
C ALA A 366 19.55 16.17 5.19
N VAL A 367 19.87 16.08 3.90
CA VAL A 367 21.16 15.57 3.42
C VAL A 367 22.33 16.44 3.90
N GLN A 368 22.20 17.78 3.82
CA GLN A 368 23.24 18.69 4.30
C GLN A 368 23.51 18.56 5.80
N LEU A 369 22.47 18.35 6.61
CA LEU A 369 22.63 18.11 8.05
C LEU A 369 23.34 16.79 8.34
N ALA A 370 22.96 15.72 7.63
CA ALA A 370 23.62 14.43 7.72
C ALA A 370 25.09 14.53 7.30
N GLN A 371 25.40 15.23 6.20
CA GLN A 371 26.76 15.43 5.72
C GLN A 371 27.63 16.14 6.75
N ARG A 372 27.15 17.23 7.36
CA ARG A 372 27.89 17.94 8.41
C ARG A 372 28.25 17.06 9.59
N GLN A 373 27.39 16.11 9.97
CA GLN A 373 27.68 15.17 11.06
C GLN A 373 28.62 14.05 10.60
N ALA A 374 28.47 13.55 9.38
CA ALA A 374 29.34 12.53 8.81
C ALA A 374 30.78 13.04 8.63
N ASP A 375 30.96 14.32 8.27
CA ASP A 375 32.29 14.95 8.16
C ASP A 375 33.03 15.00 9.51
N HIS A 376 32.29 15.08 10.61
CA HIS A 376 32.85 15.05 11.97
C HIS A 376 33.13 13.63 12.47
N ASP A 377 32.20 12.69 12.23
CA ASP A 377 32.34 11.28 12.61
C ASP A 377 31.54 10.38 11.64
N PRO A 378 32.23 9.72 10.69
CA PRO A 378 31.59 8.87 9.68
C PRO A 378 30.82 7.67 10.25
N ASN A 379 31.17 7.20 11.45
CA ASN A 379 30.53 6.04 12.08
C ASN A 379 29.37 6.43 13.01
N ASN A 380 29.07 7.72 13.14
CA ASN A 380 28.01 8.20 14.00
C ASN A 380 26.65 8.01 13.34
N ARG A 381 25.66 7.51 14.08
CA ARG A 381 24.25 7.43 13.65
C ARG A 381 23.70 8.76 13.13
N ARG A 382 24.26 9.89 13.60
CA ARG A 382 23.88 11.24 13.19
C ARG A 382 24.33 11.59 11.77
N GLY A 383 25.29 10.85 11.21
CA GLY A 383 25.69 10.95 9.80
C GLY A 383 24.68 10.36 8.82
N HIS A 384 23.59 9.76 9.30
CA HIS A 384 22.54 9.18 8.48
C HIS A 384 21.30 10.09 8.41
N ILE A 385 20.75 10.30 7.21
CA ILE A 385 19.59 11.20 6.98
C ILE A 385 18.35 10.87 7.82
N GLY A 386 18.12 9.60 8.15
CA GLY A 386 16.98 9.17 8.96
C GLY A 386 16.92 9.81 10.33
N TYR A 387 18.09 10.14 10.90
CA TYR A 387 18.19 10.81 12.20
C TYR A 387 17.46 12.18 12.19
N PHE A 388 17.56 12.91 11.08
CA PHE A 388 16.94 14.23 10.92
C PHE A 388 15.49 14.16 10.40
N LEU A 389 15.05 13.03 9.86
CA LEU A 389 13.70 12.89 9.32
C LEU A 389 12.71 12.29 10.31
N ILE A 390 13.11 11.24 11.02
CA ILE A 390 12.17 10.44 11.85
C ILE A 390 12.56 10.35 13.33
N ASP A 391 13.74 10.83 13.71
CA ASP A 391 14.34 10.66 15.03
C ASP A 391 14.62 12.00 15.74
N GLU A 392 15.48 12.01 16.76
CA GLU A 392 15.81 13.17 17.61
C GLU A 392 16.35 14.40 16.85
N GLY A 393 16.93 14.24 15.65
CA GLY A 393 17.40 15.35 14.82
C GLY A 393 16.29 16.14 14.13
N ARG A 394 15.06 15.62 14.10
CA ARG A 394 13.92 16.25 13.41
C ARG A 394 13.60 17.69 13.83
N PRO A 395 13.65 18.09 15.12
CA PRO A 395 13.40 19.47 15.51
C PRO A 395 14.41 20.47 14.94
N GLU A 396 15.65 20.04 14.66
CA GLU A 396 16.65 20.89 14.02
C GLU A 396 16.31 21.16 12.56
N LEU A 397 15.96 20.11 11.81
CA LEU A 397 15.50 20.22 10.43
C LEU A 397 14.27 21.12 10.32
N GLU A 398 13.28 20.95 11.20
CA GLU A 398 12.07 21.77 11.21
C GLU A 398 12.33 23.24 11.52
N ARG A 399 13.30 23.55 12.39
CA ARG A 399 13.71 24.93 12.69
C ARG A 399 14.36 25.58 11.48
N LEU A 400 15.26 24.85 10.80
CA LEU A 400 15.93 25.33 9.59
C LEU A 400 14.95 25.51 8.44
N ALA A 401 13.99 24.60 8.30
CA ALA A 401 12.89 24.71 7.34
C ALA A 401 11.85 25.78 7.71
N LYS A 402 11.97 26.44 8.88
CA LYS A 402 10.98 27.40 9.42
C LYS A 402 9.56 26.86 9.43
N SER A 403 9.41 25.56 9.70
CA SER A 403 8.11 24.87 9.68
C SER A 403 7.20 25.39 10.81
N ARG A 404 5.97 25.78 10.45
CA ARG A 404 4.94 26.21 11.42
C ARG A 404 4.47 25.00 12.23
N GLN A 405 4.74 25.02 13.54
CA GLN A 405 4.39 23.92 14.43
C GLN A 405 2.97 24.12 14.99
N PRO A 406 2.05 23.15 14.80
CA PRO A 406 0.77 23.20 15.49
C PRO A 406 0.99 23.00 16.99
N PHE A 407 0.23 23.73 17.81
CA PHE A 407 0.36 23.74 19.27
C PHE A 407 0.31 22.33 19.89
N GLY A 408 -0.52 21.43 19.34
CA GLY A 408 -0.61 20.04 19.78
C GLY A 408 0.69 19.22 19.62
N VAL A 409 1.48 19.49 18.57
CA VAL A 409 2.78 18.81 18.36
C VAL A 409 3.82 19.33 19.35
N ALA A 410 3.82 20.64 19.63
CA ALA A 410 4.68 21.22 20.66
C ALA A 410 4.35 20.66 22.05
N LEU A 411 3.07 20.56 22.41
CA LEU A 411 2.62 20.01 23.68
C LEU A 411 2.98 18.52 23.80
N ARG A 412 2.78 17.71 22.74
CA ARG A 412 3.17 16.30 22.71
C ARG A 412 4.68 16.10 22.87
N ARG A 413 5.50 17.00 22.32
CA ARG A 413 6.97 16.96 22.53
C ARG A 413 7.37 17.30 23.94
N ILE A 414 6.74 18.29 24.56
CA ILE A 414 7.00 18.64 25.97
C ILE A 414 6.60 17.47 26.86
N ALA A 415 5.45 16.85 26.59
CA ALA A 415 4.99 15.66 27.29
C ALA A 415 5.96 14.47 27.12
N GLY A 416 6.52 14.30 25.92
CA GLY A 416 7.51 13.26 25.62
C GLY A 416 8.88 13.44 26.28
N LYS A 417 9.17 14.58 26.93
CA LYS A 417 10.43 14.76 27.69
C LYS A 417 10.41 14.06 29.06
N SER A 418 9.22 13.85 29.62
CA SER A 418 9.03 13.20 30.92
C SER A 418 7.84 12.23 30.88
N PRO A 419 7.89 11.21 30.00
CA PRO A 419 6.76 10.30 29.79
C PRO A 419 6.38 9.57 31.07
N LEU A 420 7.37 9.16 31.89
CA LEU A 420 7.14 8.43 33.14
C LEU A 420 6.37 9.27 34.16
N PHE A 421 6.75 10.55 34.29
CA PHE A 421 6.10 11.45 35.22
C PHE A 421 4.63 11.66 34.84
N LEU A 422 4.35 11.92 33.56
CA LEU A 422 2.97 12.13 33.10
C LEU A 422 2.13 10.85 33.19
N TYR A 423 2.72 9.69 32.89
CA TYR A 423 2.05 8.41 33.01
C TYR A 423 1.65 8.11 34.47
N LEU A 424 2.61 8.20 35.41
CA LEU A 424 2.35 7.99 36.84
C LEU A 424 1.41 9.06 37.42
N ALA A 425 1.60 10.33 37.07
CA ALA A 425 0.73 11.41 37.50
C ALA A 425 -0.72 11.22 37.01
N GLY A 426 -0.90 10.72 35.78
CA GLY A 426 -2.21 10.36 35.25
C GLY A 426 -2.87 9.23 36.05
N ILE A 427 -2.13 8.16 36.33
CA ILE A 427 -2.63 6.99 37.08
C ILE A 427 -3.01 7.40 38.51
N PHE A 428 -2.06 8.01 39.24
CA PHE A 428 -2.29 8.40 40.63
C PHE A 428 -3.31 9.53 40.74
N GLY A 429 -3.34 10.48 39.79
CA GLY A 429 -4.33 11.54 39.74
C GLY A 429 -5.75 11.00 39.53
N PHE A 430 -5.92 10.06 38.59
CA PHE A 430 -7.19 9.38 38.39
C PHE A 430 -7.62 8.56 39.61
N ALA A 431 -6.70 7.75 40.16
CA ALA A 431 -6.97 6.95 41.34
C ALA A 431 -7.36 7.82 42.55
N ALA A 432 -6.66 8.94 42.76
CA ALA A 432 -6.98 9.90 43.81
C ALA A 432 -8.35 10.54 43.61
N ALA A 433 -8.74 10.88 42.38
CA ALA A 433 -10.07 11.43 42.09
C ALA A 433 -11.19 10.42 42.41
N VAL A 434 -11.02 9.15 41.99
CA VAL A 434 -11.98 8.07 42.29
C VAL A 434 -12.07 7.84 43.80
N LEU A 435 -10.93 7.78 44.50
CA LEU A 435 -10.90 7.58 45.94
C LEU A 435 -11.52 8.76 46.69
N ALA A 436 -11.30 10.00 46.24
CA ALA A 436 -11.92 11.18 46.81
C ALA A 436 -13.45 11.15 46.67
N VAL A 437 -13.96 10.74 45.50
CA VAL A 437 -15.41 10.55 45.28
C VAL A 437 -15.96 9.45 46.18
N PHE A 438 -15.24 8.31 46.30
CA PHE A 438 -15.63 7.20 47.17
C PHE A 438 -15.70 7.63 48.65
N ILE A 439 -14.69 8.35 49.14
CA ILE A 439 -14.63 8.86 50.51
C ILE A 439 -15.74 9.89 50.74
N ALA A 440 -15.94 10.85 49.83
CA ALA A 440 -16.98 11.87 49.96
C ALA A 440 -18.40 11.27 49.97
N PHE A 441 -18.64 10.21 49.19
CA PHE A 441 -19.91 9.48 49.17
C PHE A 441 -20.12 8.66 50.46
N SER A 442 -19.06 8.00 50.94
CA SER A 442 -19.11 7.13 52.11
C SER A 442 -19.17 7.90 53.43
N ALA A 443 -18.56 9.09 53.49
CA ALA A 443 -18.59 10.00 54.64
C ALA A 443 -20.01 10.44 55.04
N ARG A 444 -21.00 10.30 54.14
CA ARG A 444 -22.42 10.58 54.44
C ARG A 444 -23.17 9.39 55.03
N ARG A 445 -22.59 8.19 55.06
CA ARG A 445 -23.30 6.94 55.37
C ARG A 445 -22.56 5.98 56.32
N ALA A 446 -21.26 6.17 56.54
CA ALA A 446 -20.44 5.27 57.34
C ALA A 446 -19.55 6.04 58.32
N ASP A 447 -19.10 5.37 59.38
CA ASP A 447 -18.13 5.89 60.33
C ASP A 447 -16.71 5.91 59.74
N ALA A 448 -15.83 6.74 60.34
CA ALA A 448 -14.48 6.96 59.83
C ALA A 448 -13.63 5.68 59.80
N ASN A 449 -13.86 4.73 60.72
CA ASN A 449 -13.08 3.49 60.79
C ASN A 449 -13.49 2.54 59.65
N SER A 450 -14.79 2.41 59.38
CA SER A 450 -15.29 1.66 58.22
C SER A 450 -14.80 2.24 56.90
N ILE A 451 -14.80 3.58 56.75
CA ILE A 451 -14.29 4.26 55.55
C ILE A 451 -12.80 3.96 55.35
N PHE A 452 -12.00 3.98 56.42
CA PHE A 452 -10.58 3.67 56.35
C PHE A 452 -10.33 2.25 55.84
N TRP A 453 -10.99 1.23 56.42
CA TRP A 453 -10.81 -0.15 55.99
C TRP A 453 -11.31 -0.42 54.57
N LEU A 454 -12.42 0.20 54.15
CA LEU A 454 -12.90 0.07 52.76
C LEU A 454 -12.06 0.86 51.75
N SER A 455 -11.34 1.90 52.18
CA SER A 455 -10.50 2.71 51.29
C SER A 455 -9.31 1.95 50.70
N ILE A 456 -8.80 0.93 51.41
CA ILE A 456 -7.65 0.11 50.97
C ILE A 456 -8.00 -0.70 49.70
N PRO A 457 -9.03 -1.58 49.70
CA PRO A 457 -9.42 -2.29 48.48
C PRO A 457 -9.96 -1.34 47.41
N ALA A 458 -10.65 -0.25 47.80
CA ALA A 458 -11.09 0.76 46.85
C ALA A 458 -9.91 1.44 46.13
N ALA A 459 -8.81 1.73 46.84
CA ALA A 459 -7.60 2.28 46.26
C ALA A 459 -6.95 1.30 45.28
N MET A 460 -6.87 0.00 45.61
CA MET A 460 -6.36 -1.02 44.68
C MET A 460 -7.18 -1.07 43.38
N CYS A 461 -8.51 -1.07 43.50
CA CYS A 461 -9.40 -1.03 42.34
C CYS A 461 -9.25 0.27 41.54
N ALA A 462 -9.11 1.41 42.22
CA ALA A 462 -8.95 2.72 41.59
C ALA A 462 -7.62 2.83 40.82
N VAL A 463 -6.53 2.29 41.37
CA VAL A 463 -5.23 2.21 40.68
C VAL A 463 -5.30 1.31 39.45
N GLN A 464 -5.92 0.12 39.57
CA GLN A 464 -6.08 -0.78 38.43
C GLN A 464 -6.94 -0.15 37.31
N MET A 465 -8.01 0.57 37.68
CA MET A 465 -8.84 1.30 36.74
C MET A 465 -8.09 2.47 36.10
N GLY A 466 -7.30 3.21 36.89
CA GLY A 466 -6.41 4.27 36.39
C GLY A 466 -5.39 3.73 35.41
N LEU A 467 -4.74 2.61 35.72
CA LEU A 467 -3.80 1.94 34.82
C LEU A 467 -4.46 1.56 33.49
N SER A 468 -5.67 0.99 33.55
CA SER A 468 -6.41 0.56 32.36
C SER A 468 -6.82 1.75 31.46
N ILE A 469 -7.33 2.83 32.07
CA ILE A 469 -7.75 4.05 31.36
C ILE A 469 -6.54 4.80 30.80
N ILE A 470 -5.48 4.97 31.57
CA ILE A 470 -4.27 5.66 31.11
C ILE A 470 -3.58 4.85 30.01
N ASN A 471 -3.55 3.52 30.09
CA ASN A 471 -3.07 2.68 29.00
C ASN A 471 -3.90 2.90 27.74
N TRP A 472 -5.23 2.85 27.85
CA TRP A 472 -6.14 3.09 26.73
C TRP A 472 -5.93 4.47 26.09
N ILE A 473 -5.90 5.53 26.89
CA ILE A 473 -5.62 6.91 26.43
C ILE A 473 -4.24 6.99 25.77
N SER A 474 -3.22 6.35 26.35
CA SER A 474 -1.86 6.35 25.82
C SER A 474 -1.80 5.72 24.42
N THR A 475 -2.47 4.58 24.21
CA THR A 475 -2.57 3.93 22.89
C THR A 475 -3.33 4.75 21.85
N MET A 476 -4.22 5.67 22.28
CA MET A 476 -4.90 6.60 21.37
C MET A 476 -4.03 7.81 20.98
N ILE A 477 -3.23 8.32 21.92
CA ILE A 477 -2.43 9.54 21.72
C ILE A 477 -1.10 9.22 21.03
N VAL A 478 -0.48 8.09 21.40
CA VAL A 478 0.83 7.70 20.90
C VAL A 478 0.66 6.73 19.74
N GLN A 479 0.83 7.25 18.52
CA GLN A 479 0.86 6.40 17.33
C GLN A 479 2.07 5.47 17.36
N PRO A 480 1.88 4.16 17.07
CA PRO A 480 2.96 3.19 17.00
C PRO A 480 4.00 3.56 15.96
N ARG A 481 5.28 3.40 16.31
CA ARG A 481 6.40 3.72 15.42
C ARG A 481 7.06 2.44 14.93
N PRO A 482 6.88 2.05 13.66
CA PRO A 482 7.62 0.91 13.14
C PRO A 482 9.13 1.21 13.20
N LEU A 483 9.95 0.22 13.55
CA LEU A 483 11.40 0.43 13.50
C LEU A 483 11.88 0.48 12.05
N PRO A 484 12.78 1.41 11.69
CA PRO A 484 13.35 1.47 10.35
C PRO A 484 14.19 0.21 10.08
N ARG A 485 14.17 -0.31 8.85
CA ARG A 485 14.84 -1.56 8.49
C ARG A 485 15.55 -1.51 7.15
N LEU A 486 16.59 -2.34 7.02
CA LEU A 486 17.29 -2.61 5.76
C LEU A 486 16.55 -3.66 4.92
N ASP A 487 16.75 -3.60 3.59
CA ASP A 487 16.25 -4.58 2.64
C ASP A 487 17.24 -5.74 2.46
N PHE A 488 17.03 -6.83 3.20
CA PHE A 488 17.80 -8.06 3.09
C PHE A 488 17.10 -9.14 2.25
N ARG A 489 16.21 -8.78 1.32
CA ARG A 489 15.56 -9.75 0.41
C ARG A 489 16.56 -10.56 -0.43
N LYS A 490 17.72 -9.99 -0.73
CA LYS A 490 18.80 -10.65 -1.51
C LYS A 490 19.74 -11.49 -0.64
N GLY A 491 19.61 -11.44 0.67
CA GLY A 491 20.41 -12.20 1.63
C GLY A 491 20.98 -11.35 2.76
N ILE A 492 21.38 -11.99 3.85
CA ILE A 492 22.02 -11.34 5.00
C ILE A 492 23.52 -11.13 4.68
N PRO A 493 24.08 -9.92 4.87
CA PRO A 493 25.51 -9.68 4.71
C PRO A 493 26.37 -10.43 5.75
N ASP A 494 27.63 -10.73 5.43
CA ASP A 494 28.53 -11.48 6.33
C ASP A 494 28.72 -10.80 7.70
N ARG A 495 28.76 -9.46 7.73
CA ARG A 495 28.88 -8.66 8.95
C ARG A 495 27.66 -8.78 9.89
N ASP A 496 26.51 -9.18 9.36
CA ASP A 496 25.22 -9.26 10.06
C ASP A 496 24.82 -10.74 10.28
N ARG A 497 25.80 -11.65 10.20
CA ARG A 497 25.61 -13.09 10.39
C ARG A 497 24.84 -13.38 11.67
N THR A 498 23.87 -14.29 11.56
CA THR A 498 22.86 -14.50 12.59
C THR A 498 22.70 -15.99 12.89
N VAL A 499 22.38 -16.32 14.14
CA VAL A 499 22.05 -17.69 14.56
C VAL A 499 20.65 -17.73 15.18
N VAL A 500 19.84 -18.68 14.75
CA VAL A 500 18.54 -19.01 15.34
C VAL A 500 18.75 -20.11 16.38
N VAL A 501 18.52 -19.79 17.65
CA VAL A 501 18.70 -20.73 18.77
C VAL A 501 17.36 -21.18 19.33
N ILE A 502 17.23 -22.48 19.58
CA ILE A 502 16.01 -23.09 20.11
C ILE A 502 16.35 -23.79 21.43
N PRO A 503 16.20 -23.10 22.58
CA PRO A 503 16.26 -23.74 23.89
C PRO A 503 15.15 -24.78 24.07
N THR A 504 15.53 -26.05 24.20
CA THR A 504 14.59 -27.17 24.33
C THR A 504 15.15 -28.30 25.22
N MET A 505 14.36 -29.31 25.53
CA MET A 505 14.79 -30.47 26.31
C MET A 505 14.70 -31.74 25.48
N LEU A 506 15.66 -32.64 25.63
CA LEU A 506 15.58 -33.98 25.10
C LEU A 506 14.66 -34.80 26.01
N THR A 507 13.51 -35.20 25.46
CA THR A 507 12.41 -35.78 26.25
C THR A 507 12.15 -37.24 25.92
N SER A 508 12.22 -37.62 24.65
CA SER A 508 12.05 -38.98 24.13
C SER A 508 12.67 -39.06 22.72
N PRO A 509 12.97 -40.26 22.20
CA PRO A 509 13.47 -40.44 20.85
C PRO A 509 12.59 -39.79 19.77
N ALA A 510 11.27 -40.03 19.82
CA ALA A 510 10.31 -39.39 18.91
C ALA A 510 10.32 -37.85 19.05
N GLY A 511 10.49 -37.33 20.27
CA GLY A 511 10.63 -35.89 20.50
C GLY A 511 11.91 -35.31 19.88
N VAL A 512 13.01 -36.07 19.84
CA VAL A 512 14.25 -35.65 19.15
C VAL A 512 14.01 -35.57 17.64
N GLU A 513 13.33 -36.55 17.06
CA GLU A 513 12.97 -36.53 15.63
C GLU A 513 12.07 -35.33 15.28
N ASP A 514 11.05 -35.05 16.10
CA ASP A 514 10.18 -33.88 15.92
C ASP A 514 10.97 -32.55 16.02
N LEU A 515 11.94 -32.47 16.94
CA LEU A 515 12.81 -31.31 17.09
C LEU A 515 13.69 -31.09 15.85
N LEU A 516 14.26 -32.16 15.29
CA LEU A 516 15.07 -32.12 14.07
C LEU A 516 14.23 -31.73 12.86
N ALA A 517 13.05 -32.32 12.68
CA ALA A 517 12.11 -31.95 11.62
C ALA A 517 11.66 -30.48 11.74
N GLY A 518 11.41 -30.01 12.97
CA GLY A 518 11.10 -28.62 13.25
C GLY A 518 12.27 -27.67 13.00
N LEU A 519 13.51 -28.10 13.24
CA LEU A 519 14.72 -27.33 12.93
C LEU A 519 14.88 -27.15 11.42
N GLU A 520 14.72 -28.25 10.67
CA GLU A 520 14.74 -28.27 9.21
C GLU A 520 13.65 -27.37 8.61
N LEU A 521 12.41 -27.46 9.10
CA LEU A 521 11.31 -26.62 8.63
C LEU A 521 11.62 -25.11 8.77
N ARG A 522 12.26 -24.71 9.88
CA ARG A 522 12.64 -23.31 10.13
C ARG A 522 13.73 -22.84 9.18
N TYR A 523 14.70 -23.70 8.88
CA TYR A 523 15.70 -23.45 7.85
C TYR A 523 15.06 -23.33 6.46
N LEU A 524 14.16 -24.26 6.08
CA LEU A 524 13.46 -24.22 4.81
C LEU A 524 12.61 -22.95 4.62
N ALA A 525 12.03 -22.44 5.70
CA ALA A 525 11.29 -21.18 5.71
C ALA A 525 12.20 -19.94 5.61
N ASN A 526 13.47 -20.03 6.04
CA ASN A 526 14.40 -18.90 6.14
C ASN A 526 15.79 -19.31 5.60
N ARG A 527 15.88 -19.64 4.32
CA ARG A 527 17.16 -20.07 3.71
C ARG A 527 18.06 -18.88 3.45
N ASP A 528 19.25 -18.86 4.07
CA ASP A 528 20.26 -17.84 3.86
C ASP A 528 21.65 -18.39 4.22
N PRO A 529 22.72 -18.08 3.45
CA PRO A 529 24.07 -18.55 3.76
C PRO A 529 24.63 -18.00 5.07
N ASN A 530 24.12 -16.85 5.54
CA ASN A 530 24.55 -16.19 6.77
C ASN A 530 23.56 -16.38 7.93
N LEU A 531 22.64 -17.35 7.81
CA LEU A 531 21.71 -17.73 8.86
C LEU A 531 21.91 -19.18 9.30
N HIS A 532 22.30 -19.35 10.56
CA HIS A 532 22.61 -20.65 11.18
C HIS A 532 21.50 -21.06 12.15
N PHE A 533 21.37 -22.36 12.42
CA PHE A 533 20.32 -22.91 13.28
C PHE A 533 20.92 -23.80 14.36
N ALA A 534 20.58 -23.56 15.63
CA ALA A 534 21.17 -24.26 16.77
C ALA A 534 20.12 -24.75 17.77
N LEU A 535 20.23 -26.02 18.17
CA LEU A 535 19.48 -26.58 19.29
C LEU A 535 20.28 -26.42 20.58
N LEU A 536 19.71 -25.75 21.58
CA LEU A 536 20.29 -25.66 22.93
C LEU A 536 19.52 -26.62 23.84
N THR A 537 20.13 -27.75 24.17
CA THR A 537 19.43 -28.90 24.77
C THR A 537 19.89 -29.21 26.19
N ASP A 538 18.92 -29.55 27.04
CA ASP A 538 19.15 -30.15 28.36
C ASP A 538 18.35 -31.46 28.46
N PHE A 539 18.61 -32.26 29.49
CA PHE A 539 17.74 -33.37 29.84
C PHE A 539 16.53 -32.95 30.70
N LYS A 540 15.54 -33.85 30.79
CA LYS A 540 14.47 -33.80 31.80
C LYS A 540 15.03 -33.88 33.23
N ASP A 541 14.30 -33.32 34.18
CA ASP A 541 14.59 -33.42 35.61
C ASP A 541 14.63 -34.90 36.06
N ALA A 542 15.62 -35.28 36.85
CA ALA A 542 15.89 -36.68 37.23
C ALA A 542 16.40 -36.83 38.68
N PRO A 543 16.26 -38.02 39.30
CA PRO A 543 16.79 -38.30 40.63
C PRO A 543 18.31 -38.51 40.66
N SER A 544 18.95 -38.69 39.49
CA SER A 544 20.39 -38.91 39.33
C SER A 544 20.95 -37.95 38.27
N GLU A 545 22.26 -37.67 38.34
CA GLU A 545 22.97 -36.82 37.38
C GLU A 545 22.85 -37.39 35.95
N THR A 546 23.10 -38.69 35.82
CA THR A 546 22.97 -39.45 34.57
C THR A 546 21.93 -40.56 34.70
N MET A 547 21.14 -40.74 33.66
CA MET A 547 20.16 -41.81 33.48
C MET A 547 20.61 -42.72 32.33
N PRO A 548 20.21 -44.01 32.30
CA PRO A 548 20.65 -44.94 31.26
C PRO A 548 20.31 -44.53 29.82
N GLU A 549 19.17 -43.84 29.63
CA GLU A 549 18.66 -43.43 28.31
C GLU A 549 19.31 -42.13 27.77
N ASP A 550 20.08 -41.42 28.59
CA ASP A 550 20.61 -40.10 28.26
C ASP A 550 21.61 -40.13 27.10
N ALA A 551 22.51 -41.13 27.11
CA ALA A 551 23.55 -41.26 26.09
C ALA A 551 22.94 -41.51 24.71
N ASP A 552 21.95 -42.41 24.62
CA ASP A 552 21.25 -42.76 23.38
C ASP A 552 20.49 -41.54 22.83
N MET A 553 19.85 -40.74 23.70
CA MET A 553 19.15 -39.52 23.28
C MET A 553 20.09 -38.45 22.72
N VAL A 554 21.25 -38.25 23.36
CA VAL A 554 22.25 -37.28 22.86
C VAL A 554 22.82 -37.76 21.54
N GLN A 555 23.16 -39.06 21.43
CA GLN A 555 23.67 -39.64 20.20
C GLN A 555 22.67 -39.50 19.04
N LEU A 556 21.39 -39.76 19.27
CA LEU A 556 20.34 -39.57 18.26
C LEU A 556 20.26 -38.10 17.78
N ALA A 557 20.40 -37.14 18.69
CA ALA A 557 20.40 -35.72 18.34
C ALA A 557 21.67 -35.32 17.55
N VAL A 558 22.84 -35.87 17.92
CA VAL A 558 24.11 -35.66 17.21
C VAL A 558 24.02 -36.19 15.78
N GLU A 559 23.67 -37.47 15.62
CA GLU A 559 23.53 -38.14 14.32
C GLU A 559 22.49 -37.43 13.44
N GLY A 560 21.40 -36.96 14.05
CA GLY A 560 20.36 -36.19 13.36
C GLY A 560 20.85 -34.86 12.79
N VAL A 561 21.64 -34.10 13.56
CA VAL A 561 22.21 -32.81 13.11
C VAL A 561 23.29 -33.02 12.06
N GLU A 562 24.17 -34.01 12.24
CA GLU A 562 25.20 -34.36 11.26
C GLU A 562 24.58 -34.78 9.92
N ARG A 563 23.54 -35.64 9.96
CA ARG A 563 22.78 -36.05 8.78
C ARG A 563 22.18 -34.86 8.03
N LEU A 564 21.58 -33.91 8.74
CA LEU A 564 21.04 -32.69 8.12
C LEU A 564 22.16 -31.86 7.46
N ASN A 565 23.28 -31.65 8.14
CA ASN A 565 24.42 -30.93 7.56
C ASN A 565 24.98 -31.62 6.31
N GLU A 566 25.13 -32.95 6.32
CA GLU A 566 25.58 -33.72 5.15
C GLU A 566 24.59 -33.62 3.98
N GLU A 567 23.30 -33.77 4.26
CA GLU A 567 22.25 -33.69 3.25
C GLU A 567 22.26 -32.34 2.53
N TYR A 568 22.35 -31.23 3.27
CA TYR A 568 22.32 -29.90 2.68
C TYR A 568 23.66 -29.47 2.06
N LYS A 569 24.81 -29.93 2.58
CA LYS A 569 26.11 -29.79 1.91
C LYS A 569 26.11 -30.45 0.53
N SER A 570 25.45 -31.60 0.39
CA SER A 570 25.36 -32.31 -0.91
C SER A 570 24.46 -31.59 -1.93
N LYS A 571 23.44 -30.85 -1.47
CA LYS A 571 22.43 -30.20 -2.30
C LYS A 571 22.80 -28.79 -2.73
N GLU A 572 23.37 -27.99 -1.83
CA GLU A 572 23.62 -26.56 -2.05
C GLU A 572 25.09 -26.23 -2.37
N GLY A 573 25.96 -27.26 -2.36
CA GLY A 573 27.41 -27.13 -2.56
C GLY A 573 28.17 -26.94 -1.24
N PRO A 574 29.51 -26.99 -1.27
CA PRO A 574 30.32 -26.82 -0.06
C PRO A 574 30.20 -25.39 0.48
N SER A 575 29.52 -25.25 1.63
CA SER A 575 29.57 -24.06 2.48
C SER A 575 30.78 -24.16 3.42
N GLU A 576 31.47 -23.04 3.67
CA GLU A 576 32.57 -22.98 4.66
C GLU A 576 32.09 -23.23 6.09
N ALA A 577 30.80 -22.98 6.38
CA ALA A 577 30.20 -23.14 7.70
C ALA A 577 29.07 -24.18 7.68
N ASP A 578 28.92 -24.92 8.79
CA ASP A 578 27.77 -25.79 9.03
C ASP A 578 26.49 -24.95 9.18
N ILE A 579 25.34 -25.52 8.79
CA ILE A 579 24.03 -24.87 8.88
C ILE A 579 23.38 -25.15 10.23
N PHE A 580 23.48 -26.40 10.69
CA PHE A 580 22.83 -26.90 11.89
C PHE A 580 23.86 -27.20 12.99
N TYR A 581 23.54 -26.79 14.22
CA TYR A 581 24.40 -26.96 15.39
C TYR A 581 23.62 -27.58 16.56
N LEU A 582 24.32 -28.34 17.39
CA LEU A 582 23.81 -28.86 18.65
C LEU A 582 24.71 -28.41 19.79
N PHE A 583 24.11 -27.85 20.83
CA PHE A 583 24.79 -27.55 22.10
C PHE A 583 24.03 -28.25 23.22
N HIS A 584 24.65 -29.24 23.83
CA HIS A 584 24.03 -30.05 24.88
C HIS A 584 24.70 -29.82 26.23
N ARG A 585 23.88 -29.71 27.29
CA ARG A 585 24.33 -29.48 28.67
C ARG A 585 23.97 -30.63 29.60
N PRO A 586 24.85 -30.97 30.57
CA PRO A 586 24.55 -31.97 31.59
C PRO A 586 23.56 -31.45 32.65
N ARG A 587 23.00 -32.35 33.46
CA ARG A 587 22.21 -31.97 34.65
C ARG A 587 23.15 -31.50 35.77
N LEU A 588 22.69 -30.56 36.57
CA LEU A 588 23.35 -30.10 37.78
C LEU A 588 22.42 -30.28 38.98
N TRP A 589 23.00 -30.60 40.14
CA TRP A 589 22.24 -30.78 41.37
C TRP A 589 21.61 -29.46 41.83
N ASN A 590 20.29 -29.45 41.99
CA ASN A 590 19.56 -28.32 42.57
C ASN A 590 19.22 -28.61 44.05
N PRO A 591 19.91 -27.99 45.03
CA PRO A 591 19.68 -28.26 46.44
C PRO A 591 18.32 -27.75 46.95
N ALA A 592 17.68 -26.80 46.25
CA ALA A 592 16.39 -26.24 46.67
C ALA A 592 15.21 -27.17 46.31
N GLU A 593 15.30 -27.87 45.17
CA GLU A 593 14.27 -28.78 44.69
C GLU A 593 14.61 -30.27 44.92
N GLY A 594 15.86 -30.57 45.30
CA GLY A 594 16.31 -31.94 45.57
C GLY A 594 16.36 -32.82 44.31
N VAL A 595 16.56 -32.23 43.13
CA VAL A 595 16.56 -32.92 41.83
C VAL A 595 17.78 -32.51 41.01
N TRP A 596 18.19 -33.39 40.10
CA TRP A 596 19.16 -33.08 39.04
C TRP A 596 18.41 -32.48 37.85
N MET A 597 18.78 -31.27 37.45
CA MET A 597 18.11 -30.55 36.36
C MET A 597 19.07 -29.62 35.61
N GLY A 598 18.68 -29.17 34.42
CA GLY A 598 19.47 -28.17 33.69
C GLY A 598 19.56 -26.84 34.45
N TYR A 599 20.76 -26.25 34.53
CA TYR A 599 20.96 -24.96 35.17
C TYR A 599 20.17 -23.87 34.44
N GLU A 600 19.23 -23.24 35.15
CA GLU A 600 18.35 -22.18 34.67
C GLU A 600 17.73 -22.45 33.28
N ARG A 601 16.78 -23.40 33.21
CA ARG A 601 16.07 -23.93 32.01
C ARG A 601 16.18 -23.15 30.69
N LYS A 602 15.86 -21.85 30.65
CA LYS A 602 15.99 -20.99 29.44
C LYS A 602 17.16 -20.01 29.53
N ARG A 603 17.28 -19.27 30.64
CA ARG A 603 18.30 -18.21 30.81
C ARG A 603 19.72 -18.77 30.82
N GLY A 604 19.93 -19.89 31.49
CA GLY A 604 21.22 -20.57 31.57
C GLY A 604 21.71 -21.05 30.20
N LYS A 605 20.82 -21.62 29.37
CA LYS A 605 21.15 -22.05 28.00
C LYS A 605 21.73 -20.91 27.18
N LEU A 606 21.04 -19.78 27.20
CA LEU A 606 21.45 -18.59 26.46
C LEU A 606 22.71 -17.95 27.04
N ALA A 607 22.88 -17.95 28.37
CA ALA A 607 24.07 -17.43 29.02
C ALA A 607 25.34 -18.25 28.67
N GLU A 608 25.23 -19.58 28.69
CA GLU A 608 26.32 -20.47 28.30
C GLU A 608 26.59 -20.43 26.80
N PHE A 609 25.54 -20.31 25.97
CA PHE A 609 25.69 -20.11 24.53
C PHE A 609 26.45 -18.82 24.23
N ASN A 610 26.07 -17.71 24.85
CA ASN A 610 26.80 -16.44 24.74
C ASN A 610 28.24 -16.54 25.25
N ALA A 611 28.51 -17.37 26.25
CA ALA A 611 29.87 -17.63 26.70
C ALA A 611 30.67 -18.44 25.67
N ALA A 612 30.05 -19.45 25.05
CA ALA A 612 30.66 -20.26 23.99
C ALA A 612 31.01 -19.42 22.75
N LEU A 613 30.10 -18.55 22.28
CA LEU A 613 30.37 -17.61 21.18
C LEU A 613 31.57 -16.68 21.46
N ARG A 614 31.82 -16.38 22.74
CA ARG A 614 32.95 -15.54 23.19
C ARG A 614 34.23 -16.35 23.49
N GLY A 615 34.29 -17.61 23.08
CA GLY A 615 35.45 -18.49 23.29
C GLY A 615 35.58 -19.04 24.72
N LYS A 616 34.51 -19.00 25.54
CA LYS A 616 34.48 -19.51 26.91
C LYS A 616 33.50 -20.69 27.02
N SER A 617 33.81 -21.82 26.38
CA SER A 617 32.91 -22.98 26.27
C SER A 617 32.97 -23.96 27.46
N ARG A 618 32.78 -23.48 28.70
CA ARG A 618 32.88 -24.35 29.89
C ARG A 618 31.58 -25.08 30.30
N GLY A 619 30.46 -24.81 29.63
CA GLY A 619 29.14 -25.27 30.07
C GLY A 619 28.53 -26.43 29.27
N PHE A 620 28.94 -26.63 28.02
CA PHE A 620 28.39 -27.68 27.15
C PHE A 620 29.22 -28.95 27.23
N SER A 621 28.56 -30.10 27.42
CA SER A 621 29.19 -31.43 27.43
C SER A 621 29.39 -31.98 26.01
N HIS A 622 28.48 -31.66 25.09
CA HIS A 622 28.60 -32.03 23.68
C HIS A 622 28.27 -30.83 22.78
N ILE A 623 29.10 -30.60 21.76
CA ILE A 623 28.89 -29.58 20.74
C ILE A 623 29.08 -30.23 19.36
N VAL A 624 28.11 -30.02 18.46
CA VAL A 624 28.16 -30.48 17.07
C VAL A 624 28.16 -29.27 16.15
N GLY A 625 29.05 -29.30 15.15
CA GLY A 625 29.29 -28.24 14.18
C GLY A 625 30.53 -27.37 14.51
N ASP A 626 31.08 -26.69 13.51
CA ASP A 626 32.24 -25.81 13.69
C ASP A 626 31.89 -24.49 14.40
N VAL A 627 32.18 -24.43 15.71
CA VAL A 627 31.98 -23.22 16.53
C VAL A 627 32.81 -22.03 16.05
N GLY A 628 33.93 -22.26 15.34
CA GLY A 628 34.75 -21.20 14.77
C GLY A 628 33.95 -20.30 13.85
N ALA A 629 33.10 -20.88 13.00
CA ALA A 629 32.22 -20.16 12.07
C ALA A 629 31.12 -19.33 12.76
N LEU A 630 30.87 -19.57 14.06
CA LEU A 630 29.89 -18.84 14.87
C LEU A 630 30.50 -17.69 15.68
N GLN A 631 31.84 -17.54 15.73
CA GLN A 631 32.48 -16.48 16.52
C GLN A 631 32.20 -15.07 15.99
N ASP A 632 31.92 -14.95 14.69
CA ASP A 632 31.60 -13.69 14.00
C ASP A 632 30.10 -13.40 13.94
N VAL A 633 29.27 -14.16 14.66
CA VAL A 633 27.82 -13.94 14.72
C VAL A 633 27.51 -12.62 15.45
N GLN A 634 26.79 -11.74 14.77
CA GLN A 634 26.39 -10.43 15.27
C GLN A 634 25.06 -10.47 16.02
N TYR A 635 24.13 -11.33 15.60
CA TYR A 635 22.78 -11.43 16.17
C TYR A 635 22.36 -12.86 16.51
N ALA A 636 21.55 -13.02 17.56
CA ALA A 636 20.93 -14.30 17.92
C ALA A 636 19.41 -14.16 18.01
N ILE A 637 18.68 -15.02 17.30
CA ILE A 637 17.22 -15.10 17.33
C ILE A 637 16.85 -16.27 18.24
N THR A 638 16.26 -15.99 19.40
CA THR A 638 15.86 -17.03 20.37
C THR A 638 14.40 -17.41 20.15
N LEU A 639 14.13 -18.69 19.89
CA LEU A 639 12.76 -19.21 19.70
C LEU A 639 12.41 -20.23 20.79
N ASP A 640 11.18 -20.19 21.29
CA ASP A 640 10.66 -21.31 22.09
C ASP A 640 10.45 -22.53 21.18
N THR A 641 10.45 -23.73 21.77
CA THR A 641 10.29 -25.00 21.04
C THR A 641 9.04 -25.01 20.15
N ASP A 642 7.94 -24.43 20.63
CA ASP A 642 6.65 -24.39 19.92
C ASP A 642 6.48 -23.13 19.04
N THR A 643 7.47 -22.23 19.02
CA THR A 643 7.39 -21.01 18.22
C THR A 643 7.77 -21.31 16.77
N GLN A 644 6.86 -20.95 15.87
CA GLN A 644 7.11 -20.98 14.43
C GLN A 644 7.80 -19.69 13.99
N LEU A 645 8.79 -19.83 13.13
CA LEU A 645 9.45 -18.72 12.45
C LEU A 645 8.84 -18.60 11.06
N PRO A 646 8.02 -17.56 10.78
CA PRO A 646 7.44 -17.37 9.46
C PRO A 646 8.51 -17.23 8.39
N ARG A 647 8.08 -17.41 7.13
CA ARG A 647 8.96 -17.26 5.97
C ARG A 647 9.59 -15.86 5.94
N ASP A 648 10.89 -15.80 5.68
CA ASP A 648 11.70 -14.58 5.55
C ASP A 648 11.74 -13.66 6.79
N ALA A 649 11.07 -14.01 7.90
CA ALA A 649 11.00 -13.20 9.12
C ALA A 649 12.37 -12.99 9.79
N ALA A 650 13.29 -13.95 9.68
CA ALA A 650 14.65 -13.78 10.20
C ALA A 650 15.37 -12.60 9.54
N ARG A 651 15.28 -12.50 8.20
CA ARG A 651 15.90 -11.42 7.42
C ARG A 651 15.32 -10.07 7.79
N GLU A 652 14.01 -9.99 8.02
CA GLU A 652 13.37 -8.75 8.45
C GLU A 652 13.82 -8.28 9.84
N MET A 653 13.94 -9.22 10.80
CA MET A 653 14.42 -8.91 12.15
C MET A 653 15.88 -8.45 12.13
N VAL A 654 16.73 -9.15 11.39
CA VAL A 654 18.15 -8.80 11.24
C VAL A 654 18.30 -7.45 10.54
N GLY A 655 17.58 -7.22 9.44
CA GLY A 655 17.57 -5.92 8.73
C GLY A 655 17.06 -4.77 9.61
N THR A 656 16.19 -5.05 10.56
CA THR A 656 15.74 -4.05 11.55
C THR A 656 16.87 -3.68 12.50
N LEU A 657 17.54 -4.65 13.14
CA LEU A 657 18.62 -4.36 14.10
C LEU A 657 19.90 -3.85 13.43
N ALA A 658 20.16 -4.20 12.17
CA ALA A 658 21.29 -3.72 11.40
C ALA A 658 21.15 -2.24 10.97
N HIS A 659 19.94 -1.68 11.00
CA HIS A 659 19.71 -0.29 10.65
C HIS A 659 20.45 0.66 11.62
N PRO A 660 21.17 1.70 11.16
CA PRO A 660 22.00 2.56 12.01
C PRO A 660 21.27 3.20 13.19
N LEU A 661 20.00 3.58 12.99
CA LEU A 661 19.17 4.17 14.05
C LEU A 661 18.78 3.18 15.16
N ASN A 662 18.83 1.88 14.88
CA ASN A 662 18.48 0.83 15.84
C ASN A 662 19.73 0.20 16.48
N ARG A 663 20.93 0.48 15.95
CA ARG A 663 22.18 -0.11 16.42
C ARG A 663 22.47 0.27 17.86
N ALA A 664 22.64 -0.73 18.72
CA ALA A 664 22.88 -0.52 20.14
C ALA A 664 24.25 0.14 20.40
N VAL A 665 24.25 1.21 21.19
CA VAL A 665 25.46 1.90 21.66
C VAL A 665 25.63 1.62 23.16
N TYR A 666 26.67 0.85 23.51
CA TYR A 666 27.00 0.51 24.89
C TYR A 666 27.89 1.59 25.52
N ASP A 667 27.45 2.15 26.66
CA ASP A 667 28.26 3.08 27.46
C ASP A 667 29.01 2.29 28.56
N PRO A 668 30.35 2.16 28.48
CA PRO A 668 31.13 1.39 29.45
C PRO A 668 31.18 2.02 30.85
N LYS A 669 30.92 3.34 30.98
CA LYS A 669 30.86 4.01 32.29
C LYS A 669 29.54 3.72 32.98
N ARG A 670 28.43 3.77 32.24
CA ARG A 670 27.08 3.50 32.77
C ARG A 670 26.72 2.02 32.76
N LYS A 671 27.53 1.18 32.09
CA LYS A 671 27.34 -0.26 31.91
C LYS A 671 25.98 -0.64 31.33
N ARG A 672 25.44 0.18 30.44
CA ARG A 672 24.12 -0.02 29.79
C ARG A 672 24.11 0.50 28.37
N ILE A 673 23.15 0.03 27.58
CA ILE A 673 22.84 0.62 26.28
C ILE A 673 22.25 2.01 26.53
N VAL A 674 22.79 3.03 25.84
CA VAL A 674 22.33 4.42 25.95
C VAL A 674 21.52 4.87 24.73
N GLU A 675 21.72 4.21 23.59
CA GLU A 675 21.05 4.50 22.32
C GLU A 675 20.87 3.21 21.51
N GLY A 676 19.83 3.15 20.68
CA GLY A 676 19.47 1.95 19.91
C GLY A 676 18.93 0.81 20.78
N TYR A 677 18.84 -0.39 20.21
CA TYR A 677 18.17 -1.54 20.82
C TYR A 677 19.09 -2.75 20.90
N GLY A 678 19.31 -3.27 22.11
CA GLY A 678 20.04 -4.53 22.32
C GLY A 678 19.17 -5.78 22.22
N ILE A 679 17.85 -5.63 22.32
CA ILE A 679 16.87 -6.71 22.25
C ILE A 679 15.73 -6.24 21.34
N LEU A 680 15.36 -7.06 20.36
CA LEU A 680 14.17 -6.88 19.53
C LEU A 680 13.13 -7.92 19.94
N GLN A 681 11.94 -7.47 20.35
CA GLN A 681 10.83 -8.36 20.67
C GLN A 681 9.75 -8.25 19.59
N PRO A 682 9.68 -9.19 18.63
CA PRO A 682 8.61 -9.20 17.65
C PRO A 682 7.27 -9.57 18.30
N ARG A 683 6.16 -9.17 17.66
CA ARG A 683 4.83 -9.56 18.11
C ARG A 683 4.59 -11.04 17.82
N VAL A 684 4.29 -11.81 18.87
CA VAL A 684 3.89 -13.22 18.75
C VAL A 684 2.38 -13.32 18.65
N GLY A 685 1.87 -14.00 17.62
CA GLY A 685 0.44 -14.27 17.42
C GLY A 685 0.08 -15.73 17.72
N ILE A 686 -1.18 -15.98 18.09
CA ILE A 686 -1.69 -17.35 18.26
C ILE A 686 -2.07 -17.91 16.89
N SER A 687 -1.50 -19.07 16.53
CA SER A 687 -1.84 -19.77 15.29
C SER A 687 -3.32 -20.21 15.26
N LEU A 688 -3.97 -20.16 14.10
CA LEU A 688 -5.35 -20.64 13.87
C LEU A 688 -5.65 -22.03 14.47
N PRO A 689 -4.79 -23.07 14.31
CA PRO A 689 -5.05 -24.39 14.90
C PRO A 689 -5.05 -24.40 16.44
N SER A 690 -4.27 -23.51 17.07
CA SER A 690 -4.16 -23.40 18.52
C SER A 690 -5.35 -22.65 19.15
N ALA A 691 -6.03 -21.80 18.37
CA ALA A 691 -7.17 -21.02 18.84
C ALA A 691 -8.37 -21.88 19.27
N GLY A 692 -8.50 -23.10 18.73
CA GLY A 692 -9.59 -24.03 19.04
C GLY A 692 -9.37 -24.91 20.27
N ARG A 693 -8.17 -24.91 20.87
CA ARG A 693 -7.76 -25.93 21.85
C ARG A 693 -8.46 -25.82 23.22
N SER A 694 -8.85 -24.62 23.66
CA SER A 694 -9.59 -24.46 24.92
C SER A 694 -10.47 -23.22 24.93
N TRP A 695 -11.46 -23.20 25.83
CA TRP A 695 -12.33 -22.04 26.04
C TRP A 695 -11.55 -20.80 26.51
N PHE A 696 -10.52 -21.02 27.33
CA PHE A 696 -9.60 -19.97 27.76
C PHE A 696 -8.89 -19.33 26.56
N VAL A 697 -8.34 -20.14 25.64
CA VAL A 697 -7.68 -19.62 24.45
C VAL A 697 -8.68 -18.87 23.57
N LYS A 698 -9.91 -19.36 23.39
CA LYS A 698 -10.93 -18.63 22.61
C LYS A 698 -11.28 -17.25 23.18
N LEU A 699 -11.30 -17.09 24.51
CA LEU A 699 -11.58 -15.81 25.16
C LEU A 699 -10.41 -14.82 25.03
N PHE A 700 -9.17 -15.33 25.01
CA PHE A 700 -7.95 -14.51 24.99
C PHE A 700 -7.26 -14.40 23.62
N ALA A 701 -7.69 -15.15 22.61
CA ALA A 701 -6.99 -15.24 21.32
C ALA A 701 -7.06 -13.98 20.46
N GLY A 702 -7.91 -13.01 20.80
CA GLY A 702 -8.04 -11.74 20.07
C GLY A 702 -8.44 -11.94 18.61
N ASP A 703 -7.90 -11.11 17.72
CA ASP A 703 -8.13 -11.19 16.27
C ASP A 703 -7.36 -12.35 15.64
N ILE A 704 -8.00 -13.53 15.56
CA ILE A 704 -7.44 -14.73 14.95
C ILE A 704 -7.51 -14.62 13.41
N GLY A 705 -6.41 -14.98 12.73
CA GLY A 705 -6.35 -15.04 11.26
C GLY A 705 -5.89 -13.75 10.58
N VAL A 706 -5.58 -12.70 11.35
CA VAL A 706 -4.86 -11.52 10.86
C VAL A 706 -3.38 -11.74 11.14
N ASP A 707 -2.55 -11.67 10.10
CA ASP A 707 -1.10 -11.74 10.26
C ASP A 707 -0.60 -10.54 11.09
N PRO A 708 -0.04 -10.76 12.31
CA PRO A 708 0.39 -9.68 13.19
C PRO A 708 1.53 -8.85 12.61
N TYR A 709 2.21 -9.32 11.56
CA TYR A 709 3.32 -8.62 10.90
C TYR A 709 2.86 -7.68 9.76
N THR A 710 1.56 -7.65 9.44
CA THR A 710 1.01 -6.77 8.38
C THR A 710 0.67 -5.36 8.87
N ARG A 711 0.53 -5.15 10.18
CA ARG A 711 0.17 -3.84 10.76
C ARG A 711 1.01 -3.53 11.98
N VAL A 712 1.29 -2.25 12.20
CA VAL A 712 1.92 -1.77 13.43
C VAL A 712 0.88 -1.78 14.55
N VAL A 713 1.27 -2.23 15.73
CA VAL A 713 0.40 -2.45 16.89
C VAL A 713 0.93 -1.60 18.03
N SER A 714 0.02 -0.96 18.77
CA SER A 714 0.42 -0.15 19.90
C SER A 714 0.73 -0.99 21.13
N ASP A 715 1.87 -0.71 21.73
CA ASP A 715 2.24 -1.18 23.07
C ASP A 715 2.65 0.03 23.90
N VAL A 716 2.01 0.21 25.06
CA VAL A 716 2.23 1.42 25.88
C VAL A 716 3.68 1.56 26.31
N TYR A 717 4.37 0.46 26.62
CA TYR A 717 5.75 0.54 27.10
C TYR A 717 6.70 0.85 25.95
N GLN A 718 6.55 0.14 24.83
CA GLN A 718 7.41 0.33 23.67
C GLN A 718 7.17 1.69 23.00
N ASP A 719 5.91 2.14 22.89
CA ASP A 719 5.55 3.39 22.21
C ASP A 719 5.83 4.63 23.06
N LEU A 720 5.57 4.57 24.37
CA LEU A 720 5.70 5.73 25.26
C LEU A 720 7.12 5.91 25.80
N PHE A 721 7.80 4.80 26.12
CA PHE A 721 9.12 4.83 26.75
C PHE A 721 10.26 4.44 25.81
N CYS A 722 9.97 3.84 24.64
CA CYS A 722 11.01 3.24 23.77
C CYS A 722 11.88 2.21 24.52
N GLU A 723 11.33 1.62 25.59
CA GLU A 723 11.94 0.59 26.40
C GLU A 723 11.10 -0.70 26.27
N GLY A 724 11.77 -1.86 26.26
CA GLY A 724 11.09 -3.15 26.26
C GLY A 724 10.32 -3.37 27.56
N SER A 725 9.24 -4.14 27.50
CA SER A 725 8.39 -4.50 28.65
C SER A 725 9.07 -5.48 29.61
#